data_AF-A0A7W9JAN8-F1
#
_entry.id   AF-A0A7W9JAN8-F1
#
_cell.length_a   1.000
_cell.length_b   1.000
_cell.length_c   1.000
_cell.angle_alpha   90.00
_cell.angle_beta   90.00
_cell.angle_gamma   90.00
#
_symmetry.space_group_name_H-M   'P 1'
#
loop_
_entity.id
_entity.type
_entity.pdbx_description
1 polymer ?
#
loop_
_entity_poly.entity_id
_entity_poly.type
_entity_poly.pdbx_seq_one_letter_code
_entity_poly.pdbx_strand_id
1 'polypeptide(L)'
;MVALRERWNEPIPGSETLADDLIARYVGRNRRAYRDHYLDTVLSSLDSLLQLSTDPTSVRLAAWFHRAVHEPGGDPAEDAEASARLAEELLPQYGVAPIRIAEIARLVRLTGELATPPTDSYAPPRRDANGDVLLDAVNSVLATDPSRYTAHAAEVRRDAGERTIAMARRYDEVRALLDGHLYRTQLARQRMGAVARVNLETELAGLDSELPAPWRGWQQAALAAAATFGAIAAVVVAIAAAGAPWQVPVVDVESGWPPIGLAVFSFFSAPLLFRSARSNTQRAKLISGTVIAVATTGLLVAWAQVPTTNPAVGVGLRIPLLISALILLLIAGTAAMVASLLRTRAARYTPTRNVGQQLAWLAVPGVIALVLLLIVQPLSRNYVLESNERVEGSAPPAGAAPRSVLDGRVAWVSRALTGAGAEEAVSTPYGIAVPRQTGSVEMLDAATGELRWRYSRSDSDEKPNIAATGDGRYVLAEFTDIGYLLLDAETGHRQAAWPGRTRDRAIVQADPLLTRQEVSRSSDTLRGVDPDGNERWSYEPGRCTSVEAAATADTVVAFLGHSCDDKPDDIVGLDLKTGKELWSKSPSNLFRRSVVVGGLVIVAEQGEEANAPGALVAVEPRTGEIKWRWPVPRDWSCRTFLSPAGKLLIVVDCPGPDTRQNNKTVVTAIDAASGRTAWQTTAAVSPRARVAVTEDARVVSLARGFDGCYANSIARTGLRRTRLPEGISCSRDIRAVGNLLLTSGNSSIIALR
;
A
#
# COMPACT_ATOMS: atom_id res chain seq x y z
N MET A 1 -43.16 -48.03 -38.97
CA MET A 1 -44.58 -48.29 -38.63
C MET A 1 -44.93 -49.78 -38.67
N VAL A 2 -44.74 -50.52 -39.77
CA VAL A 2 -45.06 -51.97 -39.85
C VAL A 2 -44.34 -52.80 -38.75
N ALA A 3 -43.03 -52.61 -38.57
CA ALA A 3 -42.25 -53.32 -37.55
C ALA A 3 -42.67 -53.01 -36.10
N LEU A 4 -43.13 -51.80 -35.80
CA LEU A 4 -43.63 -51.44 -34.46
C LEU A 4 -45.00 -52.05 -34.19
N ARG A 5 -45.87 -52.13 -35.20
CA ARG A 5 -47.18 -52.82 -35.10
C ARG A 5 -47.02 -54.31 -34.80
N GLU A 6 -46.05 -54.98 -35.43
CA GLU A 6 -45.77 -56.40 -35.16
C GLU A 6 -45.37 -56.65 -33.70
N ARG A 7 -44.65 -55.72 -33.07
CA ARG A 7 -44.22 -55.81 -31.67
C ARG A 7 -45.33 -55.55 -30.65
N TRP A 8 -46.45 -54.98 -31.09
CA TRP A 8 -47.62 -54.72 -30.24
C TRP A 8 -48.58 -55.93 -30.14
N ASN A 9 -48.58 -56.82 -31.12
CA ASN A 9 -49.56 -57.93 -31.21
C ASN A 9 -49.41 -59.01 -30.12
N GLU A 10 -48.33 -58.99 -29.34
CA GLU A 10 -48.03 -59.95 -28.29
C GLU A 10 -48.69 -59.62 -26.93
N PRO A 11 -48.67 -58.37 -26.41
CA PRO A 11 -49.23 -58.04 -25.10
C PRO A 11 -50.78 -57.98 -25.00
N ILE A 12 -51.50 -57.47 -26.02
CA ILE A 12 -52.97 -57.33 -26.00
C ILE A 12 -53.53 -57.64 -27.41
N PRO A 13 -53.94 -58.89 -27.69
CA PRO A 13 -54.54 -59.26 -28.97
C PRO A 13 -55.80 -58.44 -29.28
N GLY A 14 -55.96 -57.98 -30.53
CA GLY A 14 -57.16 -57.23 -30.98
C GLY A 14 -57.18 -55.74 -30.63
N SER A 15 -56.07 -55.16 -30.20
CA SER A 15 -55.95 -53.74 -29.81
C SER A 15 -55.18 -52.87 -30.83
N GLU A 16 -55.33 -53.16 -32.12
CA GLU A 16 -54.59 -52.49 -33.21
C GLU A 16 -54.77 -50.96 -33.22
N THR A 17 -55.95 -50.47 -32.84
CA THR A 17 -56.25 -49.03 -32.75
C THR A 17 -55.44 -48.31 -31.66
N LEU A 18 -55.16 -48.98 -30.54
CA LEU A 18 -54.32 -48.44 -29.46
C LEU A 18 -52.85 -48.40 -29.88
N ALA A 19 -52.38 -49.44 -30.57
CA ALA A 19 -51.05 -49.47 -31.15
C ALA A 19 -50.83 -48.27 -32.09
N ASP A 20 -51.81 -48.01 -32.95
CA ASP A 20 -51.77 -46.92 -33.91
C ASP A 20 -51.78 -45.54 -33.25
N ASP A 21 -52.59 -45.34 -32.20
CA ASP A 21 -52.60 -44.10 -31.42
C ASP A 21 -51.24 -43.86 -30.75
N LEU A 22 -50.68 -44.89 -30.10
CA LEU A 22 -49.37 -44.78 -29.45
C LEU A 22 -48.27 -44.49 -30.47
N ILE A 23 -48.21 -45.21 -31.59
CA ILE A 23 -47.23 -44.95 -32.66
C ILE A 23 -47.39 -43.51 -33.20
N ALA A 24 -48.62 -43.03 -33.41
CA ALA A 24 -48.86 -41.67 -33.88
C ALA A 24 -48.30 -40.62 -32.93
N ARG A 25 -48.34 -40.86 -31.60
CA ARG A 25 -47.75 -39.97 -30.60
C ARG A 25 -46.22 -39.89 -30.72
N TYR A 26 -45.53 -41.01 -30.93
CA TYR A 26 -44.06 -41.00 -31.14
C TYR A 26 -43.62 -40.43 -32.48
N VAL A 27 -44.47 -40.46 -33.50
CA VAL A 27 -44.20 -39.88 -34.83
C VAL A 27 -44.68 -38.42 -34.93
N GLY A 28 -45.14 -37.82 -33.83
CA GLY A 28 -45.63 -36.44 -33.78
C GLY A 28 -44.61 -35.41 -34.28
N ARG A 29 -45.07 -34.43 -35.07
CA ARG A 29 -44.20 -33.44 -35.75
C ARG A 29 -43.37 -32.55 -34.81
N ASN A 30 -43.77 -32.42 -33.55
CA ASN A 30 -43.09 -31.56 -32.57
C ASN A 30 -41.96 -32.29 -31.81
N ARG A 31 -41.74 -33.59 -32.03
CA ARG A 31 -40.71 -34.37 -31.31
C ARG A 31 -39.41 -34.46 -32.09
N ARG A 32 -38.24 -34.32 -31.42
CA ARG A 32 -36.93 -34.57 -32.06
C ARG A 32 -36.23 -35.77 -31.42
N ALA A 33 -36.06 -35.84 -30.11
CA ALA A 33 -35.28 -36.92 -29.49
C ALA A 33 -36.08 -38.20 -29.23
N TYR A 34 -37.26 -38.07 -28.63
CA TYR A 34 -38.09 -39.19 -28.16
C TYR A 34 -39.12 -39.60 -29.22
N ARG A 35 -38.62 -40.06 -30.38
CA ARG A 35 -39.41 -40.50 -31.54
C ARG A 35 -39.51 -42.04 -31.65
N ASP A 36 -40.08 -42.53 -32.74
CA ASP A 36 -40.23 -43.95 -33.06
C ASP A 36 -38.92 -44.75 -32.96
N HIS A 37 -37.78 -44.21 -33.40
CA HIS A 37 -36.47 -44.85 -33.23
C HIS A 37 -36.03 -45.00 -31.77
N TYR A 38 -36.41 -44.07 -30.90
CA TYR A 38 -36.15 -44.17 -29.47
C TYR A 38 -36.97 -45.31 -28.86
N LEU A 39 -38.27 -45.35 -29.17
CA LEU A 39 -39.17 -46.42 -28.72
C LEU A 39 -38.67 -47.80 -29.19
N ASP A 40 -38.28 -47.92 -30.46
CA ASP A 40 -37.73 -49.17 -30.99
C ASP A 40 -36.45 -49.62 -30.26
N THR A 41 -35.58 -48.67 -29.90
CA THR A 41 -34.36 -48.94 -29.12
C THR A 41 -34.70 -49.46 -27.74
N VAL A 42 -35.60 -48.79 -27.01
CA VAL A 42 -36.04 -49.18 -25.66
C VAL A 42 -36.67 -50.56 -25.68
N LEU A 43 -37.63 -50.79 -26.59
CA LEU A 43 -38.29 -52.08 -26.70
C LEU A 43 -37.29 -53.19 -27.09
N SER A 44 -36.32 -52.92 -27.98
CA SER A 44 -35.33 -53.93 -28.41
C SER A 44 -34.38 -54.32 -27.28
N SER A 45 -33.98 -53.36 -26.45
CA SER A 45 -33.23 -53.65 -25.23
C SER A 45 -34.08 -54.44 -24.25
N LEU A 46 -35.35 -54.06 -24.09
CA LEU A 46 -36.30 -54.70 -23.19
C LEU A 46 -36.44 -56.19 -23.51
N ASP A 47 -36.59 -56.59 -24.77
CA ASP A 47 -36.72 -58.01 -25.15
C ASP A 47 -35.56 -58.89 -24.64
N SER A 48 -34.36 -58.32 -24.46
CA SER A 48 -33.19 -59.02 -23.92
C SER A 48 -33.15 -59.09 -22.37
N LEU A 49 -33.93 -58.23 -21.70
CA LEU A 49 -33.98 -58.07 -20.24
C LEU A 49 -35.27 -58.61 -19.61
N LEU A 50 -36.34 -58.85 -20.39
CA LEU A 50 -37.66 -59.29 -19.89
C LEU A 50 -37.60 -60.52 -18.99
N GLN A 51 -36.66 -61.44 -19.24
CA GLN A 51 -36.43 -62.63 -18.40
C GLN A 51 -36.09 -62.32 -16.94
N LEU A 52 -35.71 -61.09 -16.62
CA LEU A 52 -35.41 -60.61 -15.27
C LEU A 52 -36.62 -59.96 -14.58
N SER A 53 -37.73 -59.78 -15.29
CA SER A 53 -38.96 -59.19 -14.76
C SER A 53 -39.93 -60.23 -14.20
N THR A 54 -40.76 -59.81 -13.25
CA THR A 54 -41.81 -60.67 -12.64
C THR A 54 -43.14 -60.61 -13.38
N ASP A 55 -43.43 -59.50 -14.05
CA ASP A 55 -44.56 -59.34 -14.97
C ASP A 55 -44.08 -58.73 -16.31
N PRO A 56 -43.60 -59.56 -17.24
CA PRO A 56 -43.12 -59.11 -18.55
C PRO A 56 -44.15 -58.31 -19.34
N THR A 57 -45.44 -58.63 -19.19
CA THR A 57 -46.53 -57.92 -19.90
C THR A 57 -46.69 -56.50 -19.38
N SER A 58 -46.68 -56.30 -18.06
CA SER A 58 -46.71 -54.97 -17.46
C SER A 58 -45.52 -54.11 -17.86
N VAL A 59 -44.31 -54.67 -17.85
CA VAL A 59 -43.09 -53.93 -18.23
C VAL A 59 -43.12 -53.55 -19.71
N ARG A 60 -43.56 -54.45 -20.59
CA ARG A 60 -43.71 -54.16 -22.02
C ARG A 60 -44.72 -53.06 -22.29
N LEU A 61 -45.89 -53.11 -21.64
CA LEU A 61 -46.88 -52.04 -21.75
C LEU A 61 -46.36 -50.72 -21.17
N ALA A 62 -45.68 -50.75 -20.01
CA ALA A 62 -45.07 -49.55 -19.45
C ALA A 62 -44.02 -48.93 -20.38
N ALA A 63 -43.23 -49.72 -21.10
CA ALA A 63 -42.29 -49.20 -22.09
C ALA A 63 -42.99 -48.52 -23.29
N TRP A 64 -44.15 -49.05 -23.72
CA TRP A 64 -44.96 -48.42 -24.77
C TRP A 64 -45.62 -47.11 -24.33
N PHE A 65 -46.00 -47.01 -23.05
CA PHE A 65 -46.58 -45.79 -22.50
C PHE A 65 -45.51 -44.78 -22.04
N HIS A 66 -44.27 -45.20 -21.78
CA HIS A 66 -43.19 -44.32 -21.35
C HIS A 66 -42.85 -43.26 -22.42
N ARG A 67 -43.13 -41.98 -22.15
CA ARG A 67 -43.04 -40.86 -23.11
C ARG A 67 -44.11 -40.91 -24.22
N ALA A 68 -45.22 -41.62 -24.01
CA ALA A 68 -46.37 -41.52 -24.91
C ALA A 68 -46.94 -40.10 -24.89
N VAL A 69 -46.88 -39.39 -23.76
CA VAL A 69 -47.03 -37.94 -23.66
C VAL A 69 -45.63 -37.32 -23.45
N HIS A 70 -45.28 -36.31 -24.24
CA HIS A 70 -43.99 -35.63 -24.17
C HIS A 70 -44.09 -34.20 -24.69
N GLU A 71 -43.79 -33.22 -23.85
CA GLU A 71 -43.64 -31.81 -24.24
C GLU A 71 -42.15 -31.45 -24.43
N PRO A 72 -41.72 -30.97 -25.61
CA PRO A 72 -40.33 -30.55 -25.83
C PRO A 72 -39.89 -29.46 -24.85
N GLY A 73 -38.88 -29.76 -24.02
CA GLY A 73 -38.37 -28.85 -23.00
C GLY A 73 -39.16 -28.86 -21.68
N GLY A 74 -40.21 -29.68 -21.57
CA GLY A 74 -40.98 -29.91 -20.35
C GLY A 74 -40.23 -30.73 -19.29
N ASP A 75 -40.81 -30.82 -18.10
CA ASP A 75 -40.27 -31.60 -16.97
C ASP A 75 -40.47 -33.12 -17.23
N PRO A 76 -39.40 -33.95 -17.18
CA PRO A 76 -39.51 -35.40 -17.27
C PRO A 76 -40.51 -36.03 -16.30
N ALA A 77 -40.67 -35.49 -15.09
CA ALA A 77 -41.60 -36.01 -14.11
C ALA A 77 -43.07 -35.76 -14.50
N GLU A 78 -43.36 -34.59 -15.06
CA GLU A 78 -44.69 -34.23 -15.56
C GLU A 78 -45.07 -35.07 -16.79
N ASP A 79 -44.13 -35.27 -17.72
CA ASP A 79 -44.31 -36.14 -18.89
C ASP A 79 -44.62 -37.59 -18.49
N ALA A 80 -43.91 -38.09 -17.46
CA ALA A 80 -44.11 -39.44 -16.93
C ALA A 80 -45.49 -39.58 -16.26
N GLU A 81 -45.90 -38.59 -15.46
CA GLU A 81 -47.23 -38.58 -14.83
C GLU A 81 -48.35 -38.49 -15.88
N ALA A 82 -48.21 -37.63 -16.89
CA ALA A 82 -49.19 -37.52 -17.98
C ALA A 82 -49.28 -38.82 -18.80
N SER A 83 -48.14 -39.47 -19.05
CA SER A 83 -48.07 -40.77 -19.72
C SER A 83 -48.71 -41.90 -18.89
N ALA A 84 -48.55 -41.87 -17.56
CA ALA A 84 -49.17 -42.83 -16.66
C ALA A 84 -50.70 -42.69 -16.62
N ARG A 85 -51.21 -41.44 -16.57
CA ARG A 85 -52.65 -41.16 -16.67
C ARG A 85 -53.24 -41.62 -18.00
N LEU A 86 -52.51 -41.46 -19.10
CA LEU A 86 -52.92 -41.97 -20.40
C LEU A 86 -53.08 -43.49 -20.38
N ALA A 87 -52.18 -44.22 -19.70
CA ALA A 87 -52.33 -45.67 -19.52
C ALA A 87 -53.55 -46.03 -18.68
N GLU A 88 -53.81 -45.29 -17.59
CA GLU A 88 -54.98 -45.47 -16.72
C GLU A 88 -56.31 -45.21 -17.46
N GLU A 89 -56.32 -44.30 -18.43
CA GLU A 89 -57.50 -43.96 -19.25
C GLU A 89 -57.77 -44.96 -20.39
N LEU A 90 -56.72 -45.37 -21.11
CA LEU A 90 -56.86 -46.16 -22.33
C LEU A 90 -56.96 -47.67 -22.06
N LEU A 91 -56.17 -48.21 -21.14
CA LEU A 91 -56.09 -49.66 -20.90
C LEU A 91 -57.39 -50.33 -20.41
N PRO A 92 -58.28 -49.68 -19.62
CA PRO A 92 -59.57 -50.27 -19.25
C PRO A 92 -60.44 -50.63 -20.45
N GLN A 93 -60.36 -49.84 -21.53
CA GLN A 93 -61.17 -50.01 -22.75
C GLN A 93 -60.82 -51.30 -23.51
N TYR A 94 -59.64 -51.86 -23.26
CA TYR A 94 -59.12 -53.08 -23.87
C TYR A 94 -59.09 -54.27 -22.90
N GLY A 95 -59.84 -54.20 -21.79
CA GLY A 95 -60.03 -55.32 -20.87
C GLY A 95 -58.83 -55.66 -19.97
N VAL A 96 -57.87 -54.74 -19.81
CA VAL A 96 -56.73 -54.93 -18.90
C VAL A 96 -57.19 -54.84 -17.45
N ALA A 97 -56.80 -55.81 -16.62
CA ALA A 97 -57.20 -55.85 -15.21
C ALA A 97 -56.69 -54.63 -14.42
N PRO A 98 -57.49 -54.03 -13.52
CA PRO A 98 -57.11 -52.81 -12.78
C PRO A 98 -55.78 -52.92 -12.01
N ILE A 99 -55.46 -54.09 -11.46
CA ILE A 99 -54.19 -54.34 -10.75
C ILE A 99 -52.98 -54.18 -11.68
N ARG A 100 -53.11 -54.59 -12.95
CA ARG A 100 -52.07 -54.47 -13.96
C ARG A 100 -51.92 -53.03 -14.43
N ILE A 101 -53.04 -52.33 -14.60
CA ILE A 101 -53.03 -50.90 -14.95
C ILE A 101 -52.30 -50.10 -13.87
N ALA A 102 -52.55 -50.38 -12.59
CA ALA A 102 -51.86 -49.74 -11.49
C ALA A 102 -50.34 -49.99 -11.53
N GLU A 103 -49.90 -51.22 -11.85
CA GLU A 103 -48.48 -51.54 -12.01
C GLU A 103 -47.86 -50.83 -13.22
N ILE A 104 -48.54 -50.81 -14.37
CA ILE A 104 -48.09 -50.08 -15.57
C ILE A 104 -47.93 -48.60 -15.27
N ALA A 105 -48.93 -47.98 -14.65
CA ALA A 105 -48.88 -46.57 -14.30
C ALA A 105 -47.77 -46.25 -13.28
N ARG A 106 -47.56 -47.12 -12.29
CA ARG A 106 -46.42 -47.01 -11.34
C ARG A 106 -45.08 -47.07 -12.07
N LEU A 107 -44.91 -48.04 -12.97
CA LEU A 107 -43.70 -48.22 -13.76
C LEU A 107 -43.44 -47.02 -14.69
N VAL A 108 -44.48 -46.48 -15.33
CA VAL A 108 -44.35 -45.27 -16.16
C VAL A 108 -43.94 -44.07 -15.31
N ARG A 109 -44.56 -43.84 -14.14
CA ARG A 109 -44.16 -42.75 -13.22
C ARG A 109 -42.69 -42.84 -12.80
N LEU A 110 -42.19 -44.05 -12.55
CA LEU A 110 -40.80 -44.30 -12.16
C LEU A 110 -39.78 -43.77 -13.17
N THR A 111 -40.17 -43.68 -14.45
CA THR A 111 -39.31 -43.13 -15.50
C THR A 111 -39.18 -41.60 -15.47
N GLY A 112 -40.03 -40.89 -14.72
CA GLY A 112 -39.88 -39.45 -14.50
C GLY A 112 -38.71 -39.13 -13.57
N GLU A 113 -38.39 -40.05 -12.67
CA GLU A 113 -37.34 -39.95 -11.67
C GLU A 113 -36.03 -40.62 -12.13
N LEU A 114 -35.69 -40.55 -13.43
CA LEU A 114 -34.49 -41.17 -14.05
C LEU A 114 -33.15 -40.61 -13.56
N ALA A 115 -33.02 -40.35 -12.26
CA ALA A 115 -31.77 -40.26 -11.54
C ALA A 115 -31.07 -41.63 -11.50
N THR A 116 -29.75 -41.53 -11.50
CA THR A 116 -28.80 -42.62 -11.27
C THR A 116 -29.27 -43.48 -10.06
N PRO A 117 -29.22 -44.82 -10.12
CA PRO A 117 -29.62 -45.69 -9.02
C PRO A 117 -28.89 -45.26 -7.75
N PRO A 118 -29.58 -45.16 -6.60
CA PRO A 118 -28.92 -44.85 -5.34
C PRO A 118 -27.84 -45.90 -5.05
N THR A 119 -26.78 -45.50 -4.36
CA THR A 119 -25.57 -46.31 -4.14
C THR A 119 -25.84 -47.63 -3.40
N ASP A 120 -27.00 -47.77 -2.76
CA ASP A 120 -27.50 -48.96 -2.08
C ASP A 120 -28.33 -49.91 -2.98
N SER A 121 -28.49 -49.62 -4.27
CA SER A 121 -29.17 -50.47 -5.28
C SER A 121 -28.56 -51.88 -5.44
N TYR A 122 -27.48 -52.18 -4.73
CA TYR A 122 -26.77 -53.46 -4.69
C TYR A 122 -27.19 -54.38 -3.53
N ALA A 123 -27.99 -53.90 -2.57
CA ALA A 123 -28.40 -54.68 -1.40
C ALA A 123 -29.61 -55.61 -1.70
N PRO A 124 -29.58 -56.90 -1.30
CA PRO A 124 -30.77 -57.77 -1.32
C PRO A 124 -31.60 -57.64 -0.02
N PRO A 125 -32.94 -57.85 0.02
CA PRO A 125 -33.95 -58.00 -1.03
C PRO A 125 -35.19 -57.08 -0.80
N ARG A 126 -35.28 -55.96 -1.52
CA ARG A 126 -36.55 -55.32 -1.91
C ARG A 126 -36.42 -54.79 -3.33
N ARG A 127 -35.93 -55.64 -4.23
CA ARG A 127 -35.58 -55.24 -5.58
C ARG A 127 -36.84 -55.19 -6.44
N ASP A 128 -37.20 -53.99 -6.89
CA ASP A 128 -38.28 -53.78 -7.86
C ASP A 128 -37.84 -54.32 -9.23
N ALA A 129 -37.99 -55.63 -9.44
CA ALA A 129 -37.49 -56.30 -10.65
C ALA A 129 -38.11 -55.74 -11.94
N ASN A 130 -39.40 -55.38 -11.91
CA ASN A 130 -40.08 -54.76 -13.05
C ASN A 130 -39.54 -53.35 -13.32
N GLY A 131 -39.37 -52.53 -12.28
CA GLY A 131 -38.80 -51.19 -12.37
C GLY A 131 -37.35 -51.19 -12.82
N ASP A 132 -36.51 -52.07 -12.27
CA ASP A 132 -35.10 -52.24 -12.65
C ASP A 132 -34.96 -52.55 -14.15
N VAL A 133 -35.77 -53.48 -14.66
CA VAL A 133 -35.75 -53.87 -16.08
C VAL A 133 -36.23 -52.73 -16.98
N LEU A 134 -37.32 -52.04 -16.62
CA LEU A 134 -37.83 -50.92 -17.40
C LEU A 134 -36.80 -49.78 -17.47
N LEU A 135 -36.25 -49.37 -16.32
CA LEU A 135 -35.30 -48.26 -16.27
C LEU A 135 -33.98 -48.60 -17.00
N ASP A 136 -33.52 -49.85 -16.93
CA ASP A 136 -32.36 -50.29 -17.72
C ASP A 136 -32.65 -50.29 -19.23
N ALA A 137 -33.85 -50.71 -19.64
CA ALA A 137 -34.27 -50.65 -21.04
C ALA A 137 -34.40 -49.20 -21.54
N VAL A 138 -34.89 -48.28 -20.71
CA VAL A 138 -34.95 -46.84 -21.01
C VAL A 138 -33.56 -46.22 -21.10
N ASN A 139 -32.64 -46.59 -20.19
CA ASN A 139 -31.25 -46.16 -20.22
C ASN A 139 -30.42 -46.81 -21.34
N SER A 140 -30.95 -47.83 -22.03
CA SER A 140 -30.23 -48.49 -23.14
C SER A 140 -29.83 -47.55 -24.27
N VAL A 141 -30.53 -46.41 -24.42
CA VAL A 141 -30.17 -45.36 -25.38
C VAL A 141 -28.74 -44.87 -25.18
N LEU A 142 -28.26 -44.85 -23.93
CA LEU A 142 -26.89 -44.45 -23.58
C LEU A 142 -25.85 -45.41 -24.18
N ALA A 143 -26.19 -46.69 -24.34
CA ALA A 143 -25.33 -47.72 -24.90
C ALA A 143 -25.56 -48.01 -26.39
N THR A 144 -26.30 -47.14 -27.09
CA THR A 144 -26.41 -47.25 -28.56
C THR A 144 -25.05 -47.01 -29.23
N ASP A 145 -24.95 -47.40 -30.51
CA ASP A 145 -23.77 -47.09 -31.33
C ASP A 145 -23.38 -45.60 -31.20
N PRO A 146 -22.08 -45.26 -31.08
CA PRO A 146 -21.64 -43.88 -30.83
C PRO A 146 -22.20 -42.84 -31.80
N SER A 147 -22.40 -43.21 -33.08
CA SER A 147 -23.00 -42.30 -34.07
C SER A 147 -24.48 -42.02 -33.79
N ARG A 148 -25.23 -43.03 -33.37
CA ARG A 148 -26.64 -42.92 -32.98
C ARG A 148 -26.80 -42.16 -31.67
N TYR A 149 -25.95 -42.44 -30.69
CA TYR A 149 -25.94 -41.71 -29.43
C TYR A 149 -25.67 -40.22 -29.65
N THR A 150 -24.67 -39.88 -30.47
CA THR A 150 -24.32 -38.49 -30.79
C THR A 150 -25.49 -37.75 -31.45
N ALA A 151 -26.18 -38.42 -32.39
CA ALA A 151 -27.37 -37.87 -33.04
C ALA A 151 -28.50 -37.64 -32.02
N HIS A 152 -28.77 -38.61 -31.15
CA HIS A 152 -29.78 -38.50 -30.10
C HIS A 152 -29.46 -37.38 -29.10
N ALA A 153 -28.21 -37.28 -28.61
CA ALA A 153 -27.78 -36.21 -27.72
C ALA A 153 -27.93 -34.81 -28.36
N ALA A 154 -27.66 -34.70 -29.67
CA ALA A 154 -27.91 -33.47 -30.42
C ALA A 154 -29.40 -33.16 -30.61
N GLU A 155 -30.27 -34.17 -30.66
CA GLU A 155 -31.72 -34.01 -30.68
C GLU A 155 -32.27 -33.59 -29.31
N VAL A 156 -31.80 -34.20 -28.21
CA VAL A 156 -32.17 -33.83 -26.83
C VAL A 156 -31.85 -32.36 -26.56
N ARG A 157 -30.64 -31.92 -26.92
CA ARG A 157 -30.25 -30.50 -26.79
C ARG A 157 -31.12 -29.55 -27.62
N ARG A 158 -31.63 -30.02 -28.75
CA ARG A 158 -32.52 -29.25 -29.64
C ARG A 158 -33.97 -29.22 -29.17
N ASP A 159 -34.38 -30.13 -28.30
CA ASP A 159 -35.70 -30.17 -27.66
C ASP A 159 -35.73 -29.36 -26.35
N ALA A 160 -34.58 -29.22 -25.67
CA ALA A 160 -34.47 -28.59 -24.33
C ALA A 160 -34.58 -27.04 -24.28
N GLY A 161 -35.03 -26.38 -25.36
CA GLY A 161 -35.24 -24.93 -25.40
C GLY A 161 -34.00 -24.10 -25.74
N GLU A 162 -33.71 -23.05 -24.96
CA GLU A 162 -32.62 -22.11 -25.24
C GLU A 162 -31.24 -22.79 -25.16
N ARG A 163 -30.43 -22.64 -26.22
CA ARG A 163 -29.19 -23.40 -26.43
C ARG A 163 -28.20 -23.34 -25.26
N THR A 164 -27.96 -22.17 -24.68
CA THR A 164 -26.99 -21.97 -23.58
C THR A 164 -27.43 -22.65 -22.29
N ILE A 165 -28.70 -22.48 -21.93
CA ILE A 165 -29.33 -23.09 -20.75
C ILE A 165 -29.39 -24.61 -20.92
N ALA A 166 -29.80 -25.08 -22.10
CA ALA A 166 -29.84 -26.50 -22.43
C ALA A 166 -28.46 -27.17 -22.33
N MET A 167 -27.40 -26.50 -22.79
CA MET A 167 -26.03 -27.04 -22.71
C MET A 167 -25.49 -27.10 -21.29
N ALA A 168 -25.77 -26.09 -20.46
CA ALA A 168 -25.37 -26.10 -19.05
C ALA A 168 -26.11 -27.21 -18.27
N ARG A 169 -27.44 -27.29 -18.43
CA ARG A 169 -28.25 -28.36 -17.82
C ARG A 169 -27.75 -29.75 -18.22
N ARG A 170 -27.48 -29.95 -19.50
CA ARG A 170 -26.99 -31.22 -20.02
C ARG A 170 -25.59 -31.58 -19.50
N TYR A 171 -24.72 -30.59 -19.30
CA TYR A 171 -23.40 -30.82 -18.70
C TYR A 171 -23.53 -31.39 -17.27
N ASP A 172 -24.40 -30.79 -16.47
CA ASP A 172 -24.64 -31.25 -15.09
C ASP A 172 -25.31 -32.63 -15.05
N GLU A 173 -26.28 -32.89 -15.94
CA GLU A 173 -26.92 -34.21 -16.09
C GLU A 173 -25.91 -35.31 -16.45
N VAL A 174 -25.08 -35.09 -17.47
CA VAL A 174 -24.08 -36.07 -17.92
C VAL A 174 -23.05 -36.34 -16.82
N ARG A 175 -22.65 -35.30 -16.08
CA ARG A 175 -21.76 -35.44 -14.93
C ARG A 175 -22.39 -36.28 -13.82
N ALA A 176 -23.65 -36.01 -13.46
CA ALA A 176 -24.37 -36.78 -12.45
C ALA A 176 -24.58 -38.25 -12.86
N LEU A 177 -24.77 -38.52 -14.15
CA LEU A 177 -24.83 -39.89 -14.69
C LEU A 177 -23.48 -40.60 -14.59
N LEU A 178 -22.37 -39.93 -14.91
CA LEU A 178 -21.02 -40.50 -14.87
C LEU A 178 -20.50 -40.77 -13.45
N ASP A 179 -20.95 -39.98 -12.48
CA ASP A 179 -20.58 -40.09 -11.06
C ASP A 179 -21.27 -41.27 -10.35
N GLY A 180 -22.40 -41.76 -10.87
CA GLY A 180 -23.08 -42.94 -10.32
C GLY A 180 -23.13 -44.13 -11.27
N HIS A 181 -24.03 -45.08 -10.97
CA HIS A 181 -24.18 -46.31 -11.74
C HIS A 181 -25.19 -46.17 -12.88
N LEU A 182 -24.86 -46.58 -14.11
CA LEU A 182 -25.77 -46.35 -15.25
C LEU A 182 -26.94 -47.36 -15.31
N TYR A 183 -26.74 -48.56 -14.75
CA TYR A 183 -27.66 -49.69 -14.89
C TYR A 183 -27.86 -50.47 -13.57
N ARG A 184 -29.11 -50.86 -13.30
CA ARG A 184 -29.62 -51.50 -12.08
C ARG A 184 -29.43 -53.01 -12.11
N THR A 185 -29.68 -53.69 -13.21
CA THR A 185 -29.49 -55.13 -13.36
C THR A 185 -28.04 -55.50 -13.69
N GLN A 186 -27.61 -56.69 -13.28
CA GLN A 186 -26.25 -57.17 -13.58
C GLN A 186 -26.04 -57.39 -15.09
N LEU A 187 -27.06 -57.91 -15.77
CA LEU A 187 -27.02 -58.17 -17.21
C LEU A 187 -26.84 -56.89 -18.02
N ALA A 188 -27.59 -55.83 -17.69
CA ALA A 188 -27.45 -54.52 -18.31
C ALA A 188 -26.06 -53.91 -18.07
N ARG A 189 -25.53 -53.97 -16.84
CA ARG A 189 -24.16 -53.47 -16.56
C ARG A 189 -23.09 -54.15 -17.42
N GLN A 190 -23.17 -55.47 -17.55
CA GLN A 190 -22.19 -56.25 -18.31
C GLN A 190 -22.27 -55.98 -19.82
N ARG A 191 -23.49 -55.84 -20.36
CA ARG A 191 -23.69 -55.67 -21.81
C ARG A 191 -23.58 -54.22 -22.29
N MET A 192 -24.03 -53.27 -21.48
CA MET A 192 -24.25 -51.88 -21.90
C MET A 192 -23.34 -50.87 -21.18
N GLY A 193 -22.80 -51.22 -20.01
CA GLY A 193 -22.07 -50.28 -19.14
C GLY A 193 -20.86 -49.60 -19.80
N ALA A 194 -20.00 -50.38 -20.46
CA ALA A 194 -18.78 -49.86 -21.07
C ALA A 194 -19.06 -48.88 -22.22
N VAL A 195 -19.99 -49.23 -23.12
CA VAL A 195 -20.37 -48.39 -24.26
C VAL A 195 -21.03 -47.10 -23.79
N ALA A 196 -21.95 -47.20 -22.81
CA ALA A 196 -22.63 -46.02 -22.26
C ALA A 196 -21.66 -45.03 -21.62
N ARG A 197 -20.65 -45.51 -20.90
CA ARG A 197 -19.65 -44.65 -20.27
C ARG A 197 -18.80 -43.92 -21.32
N VAL A 198 -18.35 -44.62 -22.37
CA VAL A 198 -17.59 -44.00 -23.48
C VAL A 198 -18.42 -42.91 -24.17
N ASN A 199 -19.70 -43.18 -24.42
CA ASN A 199 -20.63 -42.23 -25.04
C ASN A 199 -20.82 -40.96 -24.19
N LEU A 200 -21.06 -41.14 -22.88
CA LEU A 200 -21.22 -40.02 -21.92
C LEU A 200 -19.92 -39.22 -21.74
N GLU A 201 -18.76 -39.88 -21.65
CA GLU A 201 -17.46 -39.20 -21.56
C GLU A 201 -17.16 -38.39 -22.83
N THR A 202 -17.53 -38.92 -24.01
CA THR A 202 -17.40 -38.21 -25.29
C THR A 202 -18.32 -36.99 -25.35
N GLU A 203 -19.58 -37.13 -24.88
CA GLU A 203 -20.51 -36.01 -24.79
C GLU A 203 -20.02 -34.95 -23.80
N LEU A 204 -19.55 -35.34 -22.62
CA LEU A 204 -19.01 -34.42 -21.61
C LEU A 204 -17.82 -33.63 -22.15
N ALA A 205 -16.90 -34.28 -22.87
CA ALA A 205 -15.78 -33.62 -23.52
C ALA A 205 -16.24 -32.61 -24.60
N GLY A 206 -17.27 -32.96 -25.36
CA GLY A 206 -17.92 -32.04 -26.30
C GLY A 206 -18.52 -30.83 -25.61
N LEU A 207 -19.32 -31.03 -24.56
CA LEU A 207 -19.97 -29.96 -23.79
C LEU A 207 -18.95 -29.04 -23.10
N ASP A 208 -17.89 -29.61 -22.50
CA ASP A 208 -16.81 -28.86 -21.88
C ASP A 208 -16.02 -27.99 -22.87
N SER A 209 -15.97 -28.40 -24.15
CA SER A 209 -15.33 -27.61 -25.21
C SER A 209 -16.19 -26.41 -25.65
N GLU A 210 -17.51 -26.52 -25.53
CA GLU A 210 -18.46 -25.50 -26.00
C GLU A 210 -18.91 -24.53 -24.89
N LEU A 211 -18.75 -24.88 -23.61
CA LEU A 211 -19.05 -24.01 -22.45
C LEU A 211 -17.84 -23.14 -22.07
N PRO A 212 -17.90 -21.79 -22.20
CA PRO A 212 -16.81 -20.92 -21.78
C PRO A 212 -16.81 -20.75 -20.24
N ALA A 213 -15.94 -21.48 -19.54
CA ALA A 213 -15.70 -21.18 -18.12
C ALA A 213 -15.13 -19.74 -17.99
N PRO A 214 -15.70 -18.87 -17.13
CA PRO A 214 -15.35 -17.44 -17.07
C PRO A 214 -13.88 -17.18 -16.72
N TRP A 215 -13.21 -18.15 -16.10
CA TRP A 215 -11.81 -18.09 -15.69
C TRP A 215 -10.84 -18.82 -16.64
N ARG A 216 -11.28 -19.56 -17.67
CA ARG A 216 -10.36 -20.41 -18.46
C ARG A 216 -9.24 -19.57 -19.12
N GLY A 217 -7.98 -19.98 -18.94
CA GLY A 217 -6.83 -19.33 -19.58
C GLY A 217 -6.34 -18.01 -18.95
N TRP A 218 -6.89 -17.60 -17.80
CA TRP A 218 -6.45 -16.39 -17.09
C TRP A 218 -4.95 -16.40 -16.75
N GLN A 219 -4.42 -17.54 -16.32
CA GLN A 219 -2.99 -17.70 -15.96
C GLN A 219 -2.08 -17.42 -17.15
N GLN A 220 -2.46 -17.90 -18.34
CA GLN A 220 -1.68 -17.72 -19.55
C GLN A 220 -1.77 -16.29 -20.09
N ALA A 221 -2.94 -15.65 -19.95
CA ALA A 221 -3.08 -14.23 -20.24
C ALA A 221 -2.27 -13.37 -19.26
N ALA A 222 -2.24 -13.70 -17.97
CA ALA A 222 -1.45 -13.01 -16.96
C ALA A 222 0.06 -13.13 -17.24
N LEU A 223 0.56 -14.32 -17.57
CA LEU A 223 1.97 -14.50 -17.91
C LEU A 223 2.36 -13.77 -19.21
N ALA A 224 1.48 -13.77 -20.23
CA ALA A 224 1.73 -13.02 -21.46
C ALA A 224 1.70 -11.49 -21.24
N ALA A 225 0.79 -11.01 -20.38
CA ALA A 225 0.73 -9.62 -19.97
C ALA A 225 1.99 -9.24 -19.17
N ALA A 226 2.43 -10.09 -18.22
CA ALA A 226 3.63 -9.85 -17.41
C ALA A 226 4.90 -9.83 -18.27
N ALA A 227 5.01 -10.73 -19.24
CA ALA A 227 6.09 -10.74 -20.21
C ALA A 227 6.16 -9.45 -21.06
N THR A 228 5.00 -8.89 -21.42
CA THR A 228 4.92 -7.70 -22.27
C THR A 228 5.13 -6.42 -21.46
N PHE A 229 4.34 -6.23 -20.41
CA PHE A 229 4.38 -5.03 -19.58
C PHE A 229 5.62 -4.98 -18.68
N GLY A 230 6.20 -6.12 -18.28
CA GLY A 230 7.48 -6.15 -17.59
C GLY A 230 8.62 -5.62 -18.45
N ALA A 231 8.66 -5.99 -19.74
CA ALA A 231 9.63 -5.45 -20.69
C ALA A 231 9.40 -3.95 -20.95
N ILE A 232 8.15 -3.50 -21.08
CA ILE A 232 7.82 -2.06 -21.22
C ILE A 232 8.23 -1.28 -19.98
N ALA A 233 7.96 -1.81 -18.78
CA ALA A 233 8.38 -1.20 -17.53
C ALA A 233 9.92 -1.09 -17.43
N ALA A 234 10.65 -2.12 -17.89
CA ALA A 234 12.11 -2.07 -17.98
C ALA A 234 12.61 -0.95 -18.89
N VAL A 235 11.91 -0.65 -20.00
CA VAL A 235 12.21 0.52 -20.86
C VAL A 235 12.12 1.82 -20.07
N VAL A 236 11.00 2.04 -19.37
CA VAL A 236 10.75 3.27 -18.62
C VAL A 236 11.82 3.48 -17.53
N VAL A 237 12.13 2.43 -16.77
CA VAL A 237 13.15 2.49 -15.71
C VAL A 237 14.55 2.68 -16.28
N ALA A 238 14.89 2.05 -17.40
CA ALA A 238 16.19 2.23 -18.06
C ALA A 238 16.38 3.65 -18.62
N ILE A 239 15.31 4.27 -19.15
CA ILE A 239 15.34 5.69 -19.56
C ILE A 239 15.56 6.60 -18.35
N ALA A 240 14.87 6.34 -17.23
CA ALA A 240 15.09 7.09 -16.00
C ALA A 240 16.54 6.94 -15.48
N ALA A 241 17.12 5.74 -15.58
CA ALA A 241 18.51 5.49 -15.22
C ALA A 241 19.50 6.27 -16.11
N ALA A 242 19.19 6.48 -17.39
CA ALA A 242 20.04 7.25 -18.30
C ALA A 242 20.25 8.70 -17.85
N GLY A 243 19.22 9.31 -17.25
CA GLY A 243 19.27 10.68 -16.73
C GLY A 243 19.83 10.81 -15.30
N ALA A 244 20.01 9.69 -14.60
CA ALA A 244 20.55 9.68 -13.23
C ALA A 244 22.08 9.57 -13.21
N PRO A 245 22.78 10.09 -12.20
CA PRO A 245 24.23 9.92 -12.04
C PRO A 245 24.59 8.49 -11.59
N TRP A 246 25.75 7.98 -12.02
CA TRP A 246 26.32 6.70 -11.56
C TRP A 246 27.01 6.84 -10.21
N GLN A 247 27.74 7.94 -10.01
CA GLN A 247 28.41 8.28 -8.75
C GLN A 247 28.15 9.75 -8.37
N VAL A 248 28.33 10.07 -7.09
CA VAL A 248 28.22 11.45 -6.59
C VAL A 248 29.49 11.78 -5.78
N PRO A 249 30.19 12.91 -6.05
CA PRO A 249 29.93 13.88 -7.11
C PRO A 249 30.26 13.32 -8.50
N VAL A 250 29.69 13.91 -9.55
CA VAL A 250 29.93 13.49 -10.94
C VAL A 250 31.34 13.93 -11.36
N VAL A 251 32.27 12.99 -11.45
CA VAL A 251 33.69 13.29 -11.75
C VAL A 251 33.94 13.46 -13.25
N ASP A 252 33.24 12.72 -14.12
CA ASP A 252 33.40 12.72 -15.57
C ASP A 252 32.05 12.79 -16.31
N VAL A 253 32.08 13.15 -17.60
CA VAL A 253 30.89 13.01 -18.48
C VAL A 253 30.60 11.53 -18.66
N GLU A 254 29.78 10.98 -17.78
CA GLU A 254 29.41 9.57 -17.81
C GLU A 254 28.58 9.28 -19.07
N SER A 255 28.98 8.29 -19.85
CA SER A 255 28.21 7.88 -21.02
C SER A 255 26.89 7.25 -20.58
N GLY A 256 25.76 7.92 -20.85
CA GLY A 256 24.41 7.39 -20.59
C GLY A 256 23.98 6.26 -21.56
N TRP A 257 24.88 5.78 -22.41
CA TRP A 257 24.57 4.80 -23.44
C TRP A 257 24.19 3.40 -22.92
N PRO A 258 24.79 2.84 -21.84
CA PRO A 258 24.40 1.50 -21.38
C PRO A 258 22.91 1.40 -20.96
N PRO A 259 22.35 2.33 -20.15
CA PRO A 259 20.90 2.38 -19.91
C PRO A 259 20.06 2.55 -21.18
N ILE A 260 20.51 3.40 -22.12
CA ILE A 260 19.80 3.59 -23.41
C ILE A 260 19.81 2.31 -24.23
N GLY A 261 20.94 1.59 -24.29
CA GLY A 261 21.06 0.29 -24.95
C GLY A 261 20.12 -0.75 -24.33
N LEU A 262 20.01 -0.78 -23.00
CA LEU A 262 19.06 -1.63 -22.28
C LEU A 262 17.60 -1.25 -22.60
N ALA A 263 17.28 0.04 -22.67
CA ALA A 263 15.95 0.51 -23.03
C ALA A 263 15.57 0.08 -24.45
N VAL A 264 16.47 0.23 -25.42
CA VAL A 264 16.27 -0.21 -26.81
C VAL A 264 16.08 -1.73 -26.87
N PHE A 265 16.94 -2.50 -26.20
CA PHE A 265 16.82 -3.96 -26.16
C PHE A 265 15.48 -4.42 -25.53
N SER A 266 15.07 -3.78 -24.43
CA SER A 266 13.81 -4.09 -23.75
C SER A 266 12.59 -3.76 -24.62
N PHE A 267 12.65 -2.65 -25.37
CA PHE A 267 11.59 -2.25 -26.29
C PHE A 267 11.38 -3.28 -27.41
N PHE A 268 12.47 -3.76 -28.04
CA PHE A 268 12.38 -4.82 -29.05
C PHE A 268 12.05 -6.19 -28.46
N SER A 269 12.38 -6.43 -27.19
CA SER A 269 12.04 -7.66 -26.48
C SER A 269 10.55 -7.79 -26.20
N ALA A 270 9.83 -6.70 -25.91
CA ALA A 270 8.39 -6.75 -25.59
C ALA A 270 7.51 -7.49 -26.63
N PRO A 271 7.55 -7.17 -27.94
CA PRO A 271 6.76 -7.89 -28.95
C PRO A 271 7.25 -9.33 -29.17
N LEU A 272 8.56 -9.60 -28.97
CA LEU A 272 9.14 -10.95 -29.07
C LEU A 272 8.71 -11.83 -27.91
N LEU A 273 8.68 -11.28 -26.69
CA LEU A 273 8.20 -11.94 -25.47
C LEU A 273 6.69 -12.19 -25.53
N PHE A 274 5.91 -11.25 -26.05
CA PHE A 274 4.48 -11.47 -26.31
C PHE A 274 4.24 -12.63 -27.29
N ARG A 275 5.00 -12.68 -28.40
CA ARG A 275 4.90 -13.77 -29.38
C ARG A 275 5.36 -15.11 -28.81
N SER A 276 6.45 -15.13 -28.04
CA SER A 276 6.96 -16.36 -27.43
C SER A 276 6.04 -16.91 -26.35
N ALA A 277 5.44 -16.05 -25.50
CA ALA A 277 4.41 -16.44 -24.54
C ALA A 277 3.16 -17.08 -25.20
N ARG A 278 2.96 -16.81 -26.50
CA ARG A 278 1.85 -17.35 -27.30
C ARG A 278 2.21 -18.57 -28.15
N SER A 279 3.44 -19.07 -28.05
CA SER A 279 3.96 -20.16 -28.89
C SER A 279 4.64 -21.25 -28.04
N ASN A 280 4.50 -22.52 -28.42
CA ASN A 280 5.26 -23.65 -27.82
C ASN A 280 6.41 -24.11 -28.74
N THR A 281 6.87 -23.25 -29.65
CA THR A 281 7.99 -23.61 -30.54
C THR A 281 9.32 -23.57 -29.79
N GLN A 282 10.29 -24.38 -30.21
CA GLN A 282 11.67 -24.27 -29.69
C GLN A 282 12.25 -22.87 -29.90
N ARG A 283 11.94 -22.21 -31.02
CA ARG A 283 12.33 -20.83 -31.30
C ARG A 283 11.81 -19.85 -30.24
N ALA A 284 10.56 -19.98 -29.80
CA ALA A 284 10.00 -19.15 -28.74
C ALA A 284 10.77 -19.30 -27.42
N LYS A 285 11.10 -20.54 -27.04
CA LYS A 285 11.87 -20.84 -25.82
C LYS A 285 13.29 -20.29 -25.90
N LEU A 286 13.95 -20.42 -27.05
CA LEU A 286 15.27 -19.84 -27.29
C LEU A 286 15.25 -18.31 -27.16
N ILE A 287 14.27 -17.64 -27.75
CA ILE A 287 14.13 -16.17 -27.65
C ILE A 287 13.95 -15.74 -26.19
N SER A 288 13.03 -16.36 -25.45
CA SER A 288 12.83 -16.05 -24.02
C SER A 288 14.09 -16.35 -23.19
N GLY A 289 14.78 -17.46 -23.48
CA GLY A 289 16.04 -17.83 -22.86
C GLY A 289 17.17 -16.82 -23.11
N THR A 290 17.28 -16.27 -24.33
CA THR A 290 18.25 -15.22 -24.64
C THR A 290 17.99 -13.96 -23.83
N VAL A 291 16.73 -13.54 -23.68
CA VAL A 291 16.39 -12.36 -22.86
C VAL A 291 16.75 -12.59 -21.40
N ILE A 292 16.47 -13.77 -20.85
CA ILE A 292 16.86 -14.16 -19.48
C ILE A 292 18.39 -14.10 -19.32
N ALA A 293 19.14 -14.64 -20.28
CA ALA A 293 20.60 -14.65 -20.24
C ALA A 293 21.17 -13.22 -20.28
N VAL A 294 20.67 -12.35 -21.18
CA VAL A 294 21.10 -10.94 -21.25
C VAL A 294 20.80 -10.21 -19.95
N ALA A 295 19.59 -10.37 -19.39
CA ALA A 295 19.21 -9.73 -18.14
C ALA A 295 20.10 -10.21 -16.96
N THR A 296 20.39 -11.50 -16.89
CA THR A 296 21.24 -12.09 -15.83
C THR A 296 22.69 -11.60 -15.94
N THR A 297 23.25 -11.61 -17.15
CA THR A 297 24.60 -11.09 -17.40
C THR A 297 24.68 -9.60 -17.09
N GLY A 298 23.68 -8.82 -17.50
CA GLY A 298 23.60 -7.40 -17.18
C GLY A 298 23.55 -7.15 -15.67
N LEU A 299 22.84 -7.99 -14.90
CA LEU A 299 22.78 -7.88 -13.45
C LEU A 299 24.14 -8.12 -12.80
N LEU A 300 24.88 -9.14 -13.26
CA LEU A 300 26.24 -9.44 -12.79
C LEU A 300 27.21 -8.30 -13.12
N VAL A 301 27.12 -7.73 -14.32
CA VAL A 301 27.94 -6.57 -14.72
C VAL A 301 27.60 -5.35 -13.89
N ALA A 302 26.31 -5.03 -13.70
CA ALA A 302 25.88 -3.91 -12.88
C ALA A 302 26.37 -4.05 -11.44
N TRP A 303 26.32 -5.26 -10.88
CA TRP A 303 26.83 -5.56 -9.54
C TRP A 303 28.36 -5.44 -9.45
N ALA A 304 29.10 -5.91 -10.45
CA ALA A 304 30.55 -5.82 -10.49
C ALA A 304 31.08 -4.39 -10.69
N GLN A 305 30.29 -3.50 -11.29
CA GLN A 305 30.68 -2.11 -11.57
C GLN A 305 30.31 -1.13 -10.45
N VAL A 306 29.60 -1.58 -9.39
CA VAL A 306 29.23 -0.70 -8.26
C VAL A 306 30.50 -0.01 -7.72
N PRO A 307 30.51 1.33 -7.64
CA PRO A 307 31.68 2.08 -7.24
C PRO A 307 32.04 1.76 -5.78
N THR A 308 33.34 1.72 -5.49
CA THR A 308 33.81 1.62 -4.12
C THR A 308 33.55 2.94 -3.39
N THR A 309 32.64 2.89 -2.44
CA THR A 309 32.21 4.08 -1.71
C THR A 309 33.28 4.53 -0.73
N ASN A 310 33.74 5.78 -0.84
CA ASN A 310 34.64 6.42 0.14
C ASN A 310 34.06 7.79 0.56
N PRO A 311 34.60 8.50 1.56
CA PRO A 311 34.01 9.77 2.03
C PRO A 311 33.76 10.81 0.90
N ALA A 312 34.56 10.80 -0.16
CA ALA A 312 34.44 11.71 -1.30
C ALA A 312 33.60 11.15 -2.46
N VAL A 313 33.29 9.84 -2.50
CA VAL A 313 32.62 9.19 -3.63
C VAL A 313 31.50 8.28 -3.13
N GLY A 314 30.27 8.63 -3.50
CA GLY A 314 29.04 7.88 -3.23
C GLY A 314 28.46 7.22 -4.47
N VAL A 315 27.51 6.32 -4.23
CA VAL A 315 26.65 5.65 -5.22
C VAL A 315 25.59 6.63 -5.72
N GLY A 316 25.41 6.72 -7.04
CA GLY A 316 24.33 7.47 -7.66
C GLY A 316 23.08 6.63 -7.94
N LEU A 317 21.96 7.30 -8.23
CA LEU A 317 20.65 6.66 -8.44
C LEU A 317 20.59 5.77 -9.70
N ARG A 318 21.54 5.91 -10.65
CA ARG A 318 21.58 5.09 -11.87
C ARG A 318 21.72 3.59 -11.57
N ILE A 319 22.47 3.22 -10.54
CA ILE A 319 22.77 1.82 -10.21
C ILE A 319 21.50 1.04 -9.80
N PRO A 320 20.75 1.45 -8.76
CA PRO A 320 19.54 0.72 -8.38
C PRO A 320 18.46 0.76 -9.47
N LEU A 321 18.38 1.81 -10.28
CA LEU A 321 17.46 1.86 -11.43
C LEU A 321 17.86 0.85 -12.52
N LEU A 322 19.14 0.73 -12.86
CA LEU A 322 19.62 -0.29 -13.81
C LEU A 322 19.35 -1.70 -13.31
N ILE A 323 19.65 -1.99 -12.04
CA ILE A 323 19.34 -3.29 -11.42
C ILE A 323 17.84 -3.58 -11.51
N SER A 324 16.99 -2.59 -11.23
CA SER A 324 15.54 -2.72 -11.31
C SER A 324 15.05 -3.00 -12.74
N ALA A 325 15.59 -2.29 -13.73
CA ALA A 325 15.28 -2.52 -15.14
C ALA A 325 15.68 -3.94 -15.59
N LEU A 326 16.85 -4.43 -15.17
CA LEU A 326 17.33 -5.79 -15.46
C LEU A 326 16.47 -6.86 -14.78
N ILE A 327 16.05 -6.65 -13.53
CA ILE A 327 15.14 -7.56 -12.83
C ILE A 327 13.77 -7.62 -13.52
N LEU A 328 13.20 -6.49 -13.93
CA LEU A 328 11.94 -6.46 -14.69
C LEU A 328 12.06 -7.23 -16.01
N LEU A 329 13.19 -7.07 -16.71
CA LEU A 329 13.45 -7.79 -17.96
C LEU A 329 13.63 -9.30 -17.72
N LEU A 330 14.27 -9.69 -16.61
CA LEU A 330 14.39 -11.08 -16.18
C LEU A 330 13.02 -11.71 -15.86
N ILE A 331 12.17 -10.99 -15.12
CA ILE A 331 10.79 -11.39 -14.83
C ILE A 331 9.98 -11.51 -16.12
N ALA A 332 10.16 -10.58 -17.06
CA ALA A 332 9.48 -10.61 -18.35
C ALA A 332 9.89 -11.85 -19.19
N GLY A 333 11.20 -12.14 -19.26
CA GLY A 333 11.74 -13.30 -19.96
C GLY A 333 11.28 -14.62 -19.35
N THR A 334 11.32 -14.73 -18.02
CA THR A 334 10.85 -15.93 -17.28
C THR A 334 9.35 -16.14 -17.44
N ALA A 335 8.53 -15.09 -17.36
CA ALA A 335 7.08 -15.19 -17.60
C ALA A 335 6.77 -15.71 -19.00
N ALA A 336 7.48 -15.24 -20.04
CA ALA A 336 7.32 -15.74 -21.40
C ALA A 336 7.75 -17.21 -21.54
N MET A 337 8.86 -17.60 -20.93
CA MET A 337 9.35 -18.98 -20.94
C MET A 337 8.33 -19.92 -20.26
N VAL A 338 7.86 -19.56 -19.08
CA VAL A 338 6.85 -20.33 -18.33
C VAL A 338 5.55 -20.43 -19.12
N ALA A 339 5.08 -19.33 -19.72
CA ALA A 339 3.89 -19.35 -20.58
C ALA A 339 4.02 -20.27 -21.80
N SER A 340 5.22 -20.33 -22.40
CA SER A 340 5.55 -21.22 -23.51
C SER A 340 5.56 -22.69 -23.08
N LEU A 341 6.14 -23.00 -21.91
CA LEU A 341 6.23 -24.36 -21.36
C LEU A 341 4.86 -24.91 -20.93
N LEU A 342 4.00 -24.08 -20.32
CA LEU A 342 2.67 -24.50 -19.85
C LEU A 342 1.67 -24.79 -20.99
N ARG A 343 1.96 -24.37 -22.23
CA ARG A 343 1.08 -24.55 -23.39
C ARG A 343 1.21 -25.98 -23.97
N THR A 344 0.70 -26.99 -23.27
CA THR A 344 0.69 -28.40 -23.72
C THR A 344 -0.27 -28.64 -24.90
N ARG A 345 -0.09 -29.76 -25.65
CA ARG A 345 -0.78 -30.08 -26.91
C ARG A 345 -2.33 -30.10 -26.85
N ALA A 346 -2.91 -30.14 -25.64
CA ALA A 346 -4.36 -30.10 -25.41
C ALA A 346 -4.95 -28.67 -25.36
N ALA A 347 -4.13 -27.64 -25.12
CA ALA A 347 -4.56 -26.24 -25.04
C ALA A 347 -4.55 -25.52 -26.41
N ARG A 348 -4.89 -26.24 -27.50
CA ARG A 348 -4.94 -25.66 -28.87
C ARG A 348 -6.10 -24.69 -29.07
N TYR A 349 -7.12 -24.76 -28.21
CA TYR A 349 -8.26 -23.85 -28.20
C TYR A 349 -8.25 -22.99 -26.94
N THR A 350 -7.59 -21.82 -27.00
CA THR A 350 -7.94 -20.72 -26.09
C THR A 350 -9.21 -20.07 -26.65
N PRO A 351 -10.32 -20.02 -25.91
CA PRO A 351 -11.56 -19.43 -26.41
C PRO A 351 -11.37 -17.92 -26.70
N THR A 352 -12.35 -17.34 -27.40
CA THR A 352 -12.47 -15.88 -27.57
C THR A 352 -12.42 -15.17 -26.21
N ARG A 353 -11.94 -13.91 -26.19
CA ARG A 353 -11.66 -13.12 -24.97
C ARG A 353 -12.75 -13.30 -23.91
N ASN A 354 -12.45 -14.01 -22.82
CA ASN A 354 -13.31 -14.13 -21.64
C ASN A 354 -12.91 -13.11 -20.56
N VAL A 355 -13.78 -12.93 -19.57
CA VAL A 355 -13.64 -11.93 -18.50
C VAL A 355 -12.31 -12.11 -17.74
N GLY A 356 -11.94 -13.35 -17.41
CA GLY A 356 -10.68 -13.64 -16.70
C GLY A 356 -9.42 -13.21 -17.48
N GLN A 357 -9.39 -13.37 -18.80
CA GLN A 357 -8.26 -12.92 -19.62
C GLN A 357 -8.21 -11.38 -19.74
N GLN A 358 -9.37 -10.71 -19.84
CA GLN A 358 -9.42 -9.24 -19.89
C GLN A 358 -8.95 -8.63 -18.56
N LEU A 359 -9.43 -9.15 -17.44
CA LEU A 359 -9.00 -8.71 -16.11
C LEU A 359 -7.50 -8.95 -15.90
N ALA A 360 -6.94 -10.07 -16.36
CA ALA A 360 -5.50 -10.30 -16.28
C ALA A 360 -4.69 -9.24 -17.06
N TRP A 361 -5.14 -8.85 -18.26
CA TRP A 361 -4.47 -7.81 -19.06
C TRP A 361 -4.59 -6.39 -18.46
N LEU A 362 -5.63 -6.12 -17.68
CA LEU A 362 -5.80 -4.85 -16.97
C LEU A 362 -5.07 -4.81 -15.63
N ALA A 363 -5.10 -5.91 -14.87
CA ALA A 363 -4.55 -5.96 -13.52
C ALA A 363 -3.02 -5.97 -13.50
N VAL A 364 -2.37 -6.73 -14.40
CA VAL A 364 -0.91 -6.88 -14.43
C VAL A 364 -0.16 -5.54 -14.55
N PRO A 365 -0.47 -4.62 -15.49
CA PRO A 365 0.23 -3.34 -15.55
C PRO A 365 0.00 -2.49 -14.28
N GLY A 366 -1.20 -2.56 -13.68
CA GLY A 366 -1.49 -1.90 -12.40
C GLY A 366 -0.63 -2.44 -11.25
N VAL A 367 -0.47 -3.77 -11.16
CA VAL A 367 0.41 -4.40 -10.16
C VAL A 367 1.87 -4.02 -10.38
N ILE A 368 2.36 -4.00 -11.63
CA ILE A 368 3.73 -3.58 -11.94
C ILE A 368 3.95 -2.12 -11.53
N ALA A 369 3.02 -1.22 -11.86
CA ALA A 369 3.09 0.18 -11.47
C ALA A 369 3.11 0.34 -9.94
N LEU A 370 2.26 -0.41 -9.22
CA LEU A 370 2.22 -0.41 -7.77
C LEU A 370 3.53 -0.91 -7.15
N VAL A 371 4.12 -1.99 -7.68
CA VAL A 371 5.42 -2.51 -7.24
C VAL A 371 6.53 -1.50 -7.48
N LEU A 372 6.52 -0.81 -8.63
CA LEU A 372 7.52 0.22 -8.91
C LEU A 372 7.44 1.39 -7.94
N LEU A 373 6.23 1.87 -7.66
CA LEU A 373 6.01 3.03 -6.80
C LEU A 373 6.17 2.70 -5.31
N LEU A 374 5.65 1.57 -4.85
CA LEU A 374 5.59 1.24 -3.42
C LEU A 374 6.76 0.39 -2.92
N ILE A 375 7.52 -0.25 -3.81
CA ILE A 375 8.64 -1.14 -3.43
C ILE A 375 9.95 -0.67 -4.06
N VAL A 376 10.02 -0.58 -5.39
CA VAL A 376 11.29 -0.32 -6.08
C VAL A 376 11.81 1.10 -5.83
N GLN A 377 10.96 2.11 -5.93
CA GLN A 377 11.33 3.50 -5.66
C GLN A 377 11.81 3.75 -4.22
N PRO A 378 11.11 3.32 -3.15
CA PRO A 378 11.61 3.50 -1.79
C PRO A 378 12.88 2.69 -1.52
N LEU A 379 12.98 1.47 -2.06
CA LEU A 379 14.18 0.65 -1.90
C LEU A 379 15.41 1.29 -2.57
N SER A 380 15.25 1.83 -3.79
CA SER A 380 16.34 2.49 -4.50
C SER A 380 16.80 3.77 -3.79
N ARG A 381 15.86 4.58 -3.27
CA ARG A 381 16.19 5.75 -2.45
C ARG A 381 16.94 5.33 -1.19
N ASN A 382 16.45 4.34 -0.44
CA ASN A 382 17.10 3.91 0.79
C ASN A 382 18.50 3.32 0.53
N TYR A 383 18.66 2.53 -0.54
CA TYR A 383 19.95 1.99 -0.95
C TYR A 383 20.98 3.10 -1.22
N VAL A 384 20.60 4.16 -1.95
CA VAL A 384 21.50 5.31 -2.20
C VAL A 384 21.84 6.02 -0.90
N LEU A 385 20.85 6.31 -0.05
CA LEU A 385 21.09 6.99 1.21
C LEU A 385 22.06 6.20 2.09
N GLU A 386 21.77 4.91 2.32
CA GLU A 386 22.57 4.05 3.20
C GLU A 386 23.98 3.81 2.65
N SER A 387 24.13 3.67 1.34
CA SER A 387 25.45 3.49 0.70
C SER A 387 26.33 4.74 0.78
N ASN A 388 25.73 5.92 0.92
CA ASN A 388 26.45 7.21 0.94
C ASN A 388 26.70 7.73 2.35
N GLU A 389 26.05 7.15 3.36
CA GLU A 389 26.14 7.54 4.77
C GLU A 389 27.38 6.96 5.46
N ARG A 390 27.99 7.77 6.32
CA ARG A 390 29.10 7.36 7.19
C ARG A 390 28.94 7.96 8.56
N VAL A 391 29.29 7.16 9.56
CA VAL A 391 29.43 7.60 10.94
C VAL A 391 30.84 7.24 11.38
N GLU A 392 31.66 8.26 11.62
CA GLU A 392 33.02 8.11 12.15
C GLU A 392 33.02 8.37 13.65
N GLY A 393 33.89 7.68 14.39
CA GLY A 393 34.09 7.89 15.83
C GLY A 393 33.60 6.72 16.68
N SER A 394 33.79 6.87 17.98
CA SER A 394 33.26 5.93 18.99
C SER A 394 32.32 6.74 19.88
N ALA A 395 31.25 6.13 20.39
CA ALA A 395 30.31 6.80 21.28
C ALA A 395 30.62 6.47 22.76
N PRO A 396 31.74 6.93 23.36
CA PRO A 396 31.95 6.75 24.79
C PRO A 396 30.90 7.55 25.57
N PRO A 397 30.62 7.20 26.83
CA PRO A 397 29.62 7.90 27.64
C PRO A 397 29.86 9.41 27.63
N ALA A 398 28.80 10.19 27.40
CA ALA A 398 28.89 11.64 27.33
C ALA A 398 29.30 12.24 28.68
N GLY A 399 30.29 13.13 28.65
CA GLY A 399 30.67 13.93 29.82
C GLY A 399 29.61 14.98 30.14
N ALA A 400 29.44 15.30 31.42
CA ALA A 400 28.53 16.36 31.85
C ALA A 400 29.05 17.73 31.41
N ALA A 401 28.18 18.54 30.81
CA ALA A 401 28.52 19.90 30.40
C ALA A 401 28.98 20.75 31.61
N PRO A 402 30.19 21.35 31.57
CA PRO A 402 30.67 22.18 32.66
C PRO A 402 29.87 23.47 32.72
N ARG A 403 29.72 24.03 33.92
CA ARG A 403 29.10 25.34 34.10
C ARG A 403 30.14 26.43 33.84
N SER A 404 29.81 27.37 32.95
CA SER A 404 30.64 28.57 32.75
C SER A 404 30.46 29.54 33.93
N VAL A 405 31.51 29.83 34.68
CA VAL A 405 31.67 30.81 35.76
C VAL A 405 32.18 32.17 35.26
N LEU A 406 32.70 32.23 34.03
CA LEU A 406 33.27 33.42 33.38
C LEU A 406 34.43 34.01 34.19
N ASP A 407 35.46 33.19 34.43
CA ASP A 407 36.68 33.56 35.16
C ASP A 407 37.82 34.09 34.27
N GLY A 408 37.58 34.19 32.96
CA GLY A 408 38.54 34.66 31.97
C GLY A 408 39.41 33.53 31.39
N ARG A 409 39.05 32.28 31.65
CA ARG A 409 39.68 31.09 31.05
C ARG A 409 38.72 30.40 30.10
N VAL A 410 39.26 29.44 29.37
CA VAL A 410 38.53 28.55 28.47
C VAL A 410 38.44 27.18 29.14
N ALA A 411 37.27 26.55 29.08
CA ALA A 411 37.07 25.18 29.55
C ALA A 411 37.74 24.19 28.59
N TRP A 412 37.48 24.36 27.30
CA TRP A 412 38.13 23.63 26.21
C TRP A 412 38.01 24.40 24.88
N VAL A 413 38.89 24.07 23.93
CA VAL A 413 38.84 24.52 22.54
C VAL A 413 38.69 23.29 21.68
N SER A 414 37.67 23.24 20.83
CA SER A 414 37.50 22.14 19.90
C SER A 414 38.68 22.09 18.92
N ARG A 415 38.95 20.92 18.33
CA ARG A 415 39.87 20.82 17.19
C ARG A 415 39.42 21.74 16.04
N ALA A 416 40.33 22.07 15.13
CA ALA A 416 40.05 23.02 14.06
C ALA A 416 38.80 22.61 13.23
N LEU A 417 37.75 23.42 13.34
CA LEU A 417 36.48 23.38 12.64
C LEU A 417 36.47 24.49 11.56
N THR A 418 36.71 24.14 10.29
CA THR A 418 36.44 25.03 9.15
C THR A 418 34.94 25.39 9.06
N GLY A 419 34.60 26.67 9.23
CA GLY A 419 33.29 27.22 8.86
C GLY A 419 32.11 26.95 9.79
N ALA A 420 32.32 26.40 11.00
CA ALA A 420 31.26 26.23 12.00
C ALA A 420 31.31 27.34 13.06
N GLY A 421 30.16 27.98 13.30
CA GLY A 421 29.95 28.90 14.41
C GLY A 421 29.18 28.21 15.53
N ALA A 422 29.49 28.54 16.79
CA ALA A 422 28.74 28.13 17.97
C ALA A 422 27.26 28.54 17.95
N GLU A 423 26.87 29.46 17.05
CA GLU A 423 25.49 29.96 16.90
C GLU A 423 24.46 28.87 16.58
N GLU A 424 24.85 27.88 15.78
CA GLU A 424 23.98 26.80 15.31
C GLU A 424 24.16 25.51 16.12
N ALA A 425 24.93 25.58 17.21
CA ALA A 425 25.12 24.45 18.10
C ALA A 425 23.83 24.09 18.82
N VAL A 426 23.50 22.80 18.81
CA VAL A 426 22.31 22.24 19.44
C VAL A 426 22.74 21.36 20.62
N SER A 427 22.13 21.61 21.78
CA SER A 427 22.36 20.81 22.98
C SER A 427 21.58 19.50 22.92
N THR A 428 22.22 18.42 23.33
CA THR A 428 21.59 17.12 23.58
C THR A 428 22.07 16.58 24.94
N PRO A 429 21.38 15.61 25.55
CA PRO A 429 21.89 14.90 26.72
C PRO A 429 23.24 14.20 26.48
N TYR A 430 23.59 13.98 25.20
CA TYR A 430 24.75 13.23 24.76
C TYR A 430 25.92 14.13 24.31
N GLY A 431 25.76 15.45 24.31
CA GLY A 431 26.77 16.38 23.84
C GLY A 431 26.20 17.53 23.02
N ILE A 432 27.07 18.15 22.22
CA ILE A 432 26.76 19.35 21.45
C ILE A 432 26.86 19.00 19.96
N ALA A 433 25.71 19.00 19.28
CA ALA A 433 25.65 18.78 17.83
C ALA A 433 25.94 20.08 17.08
N VAL A 434 26.76 20.01 16.04
CA VAL A 434 27.23 21.15 15.25
C VAL A 434 27.14 20.83 13.76
N PRO A 435 26.45 21.65 12.94
CA PRO A 435 26.39 21.44 11.50
C PRO A 435 27.63 22.01 10.81
N ARG A 436 28.05 21.38 9.71
CA ARG A 436 29.27 21.74 8.97
C ARG A 436 28.95 22.17 7.55
N GLN A 437 29.70 23.16 7.06
CA GLN A 437 29.66 23.63 5.67
C GLN A 437 29.96 22.53 4.64
N THR A 438 30.51 21.39 5.08
CA THR A 438 30.84 20.24 4.23
C THR A 438 29.73 19.19 4.18
N GLY A 439 28.50 19.50 4.61
CA GLY A 439 27.40 18.53 4.63
C GLY A 439 27.46 17.48 5.74
N SER A 440 28.20 17.75 6.82
CA SER A 440 28.32 16.83 7.97
C SER A 440 27.71 17.41 9.25
N VAL A 441 27.35 16.50 10.16
CA VAL A 441 26.92 16.82 11.53
C VAL A 441 27.93 16.20 12.47
N GLU A 442 28.51 17.01 13.35
CA GLU A 442 29.49 16.57 14.33
C GLU A 442 28.92 16.66 15.74
N MET A 443 29.12 15.62 16.53
CA MET A 443 28.79 15.61 17.95
C MET A 443 30.05 15.78 18.77
N LEU A 444 30.11 16.86 19.53
CA LEU A 444 31.19 17.16 20.46
C LEU A 444 30.80 16.73 21.87
N ASP A 445 31.75 16.18 22.62
CA ASP A 445 31.58 15.96 24.05
C ASP A 445 31.47 17.32 24.77
N ALA A 446 30.46 17.49 25.61
CA ALA A 446 30.22 18.77 26.26
C ALA A 446 31.29 19.11 27.31
N ALA A 447 31.95 18.11 27.91
CA ALA A 447 32.97 18.28 28.93
C ALA A 447 34.36 18.58 28.36
N THR A 448 34.71 17.99 27.21
CA THR A 448 36.06 18.08 26.64
C THR A 448 36.13 18.82 25.30
N GLY A 449 35.01 18.95 24.58
CA GLY A 449 34.98 19.49 23.22
C GLY A 449 35.57 18.56 22.16
N GLU A 450 35.88 17.31 22.52
CA GLU A 450 36.38 16.31 21.59
C GLU A 450 35.25 15.73 20.73
N LEU A 451 35.59 15.32 19.50
CA LEU A 451 34.65 14.69 18.58
C LEU A 451 34.25 13.30 19.13
N ARG A 452 32.96 13.11 19.42
CA ARG A 452 32.39 11.79 19.73
C ARG A 452 32.12 11.03 18.43
N TRP A 453 31.24 11.59 17.61
CA TRP A 453 30.94 11.05 16.30
C TRP A 453 30.77 12.14 15.25
N ARG A 454 30.98 11.78 13.99
CA ARG A 454 30.69 12.60 12.81
C ARG A 454 29.81 11.81 11.87
N TYR A 455 28.64 12.34 11.59
CA TYR A 455 27.78 11.90 10.50
C TYR A 455 28.16 12.67 9.24
N SER A 456 28.47 11.97 8.16
CA SER A 456 28.80 12.57 6.87
C SER A 456 28.19 11.77 5.74
N ARG A 457 28.06 12.44 4.59
CA ARG A 457 27.55 11.87 3.37
C ARG A 457 28.41 12.26 2.18
N SER A 458 28.62 11.36 1.24
CA SER A 458 29.38 11.67 0.03
C SER A 458 28.60 12.46 -1.01
N ASP A 459 27.28 12.43 -0.92
CA ASP A 459 26.36 13.06 -1.85
C ASP A 459 25.78 14.38 -1.34
N SER A 460 26.33 14.93 -0.25
CA SER A 460 25.93 16.23 0.31
C SER A 460 27.15 17.10 0.60
N ASP A 461 27.11 18.34 0.11
CA ASP A 461 28.17 19.35 0.28
C ASP A 461 27.64 20.66 0.89
N GLU A 462 26.35 20.73 1.25
CA GLU A 462 25.72 21.90 1.84
C GLU A 462 25.52 21.75 3.35
N LYS A 463 25.65 22.85 4.09
CA LYS A 463 25.43 22.86 5.54
C LYS A 463 23.98 22.49 5.91
N PRO A 464 23.74 21.43 6.69
CA PRO A 464 22.39 21.10 7.13
C PRO A 464 21.92 22.04 8.25
N ASN A 465 20.62 22.35 8.29
CA ASN A 465 20.02 22.95 9.48
C ASN A 465 19.74 21.85 10.50
N ILE A 466 20.11 22.06 11.77
CA ILE A 466 19.91 21.04 12.80
C ILE A 466 19.02 21.54 13.94
N ALA A 467 18.25 20.61 14.52
CA ALA A 467 17.45 20.84 15.72
C ALA A 467 17.43 19.57 16.60
N ALA A 468 17.27 19.75 17.91
CA ALA A 468 17.08 18.63 18.85
C ALA A 468 15.59 18.31 18.96
N THR A 469 15.26 17.03 19.01
CA THR A 469 13.88 16.56 19.21
C THR A 469 13.85 15.30 20.08
N GLY A 470 12.66 14.98 20.63
CA GLY A 470 12.47 13.87 21.54
C GLY A 470 13.29 14.01 22.82
N ASP A 471 13.20 15.17 23.47
CA ASP A 471 13.99 15.54 24.65
C ASP A 471 15.51 15.53 24.40
N GLY A 472 15.90 15.80 23.15
CA GLY A 472 17.28 15.79 22.69
C GLY A 472 17.88 14.40 22.46
N ARG A 473 17.07 13.34 22.47
CA ARG A 473 17.49 11.99 22.06
C ARG A 473 17.87 11.92 20.59
N TYR A 474 17.28 12.78 19.77
CA TYR A 474 17.54 12.81 18.34
C TYR A 474 18.00 14.19 17.88
N VAL A 475 18.85 14.20 16.86
CA VAL A 475 19.23 15.38 16.09
C VAL A 475 18.54 15.29 14.73
N LEU A 476 17.59 16.19 14.49
CA LEU A 476 16.92 16.34 13.22
C LEU A 476 17.78 17.24 12.32
N ALA A 477 18.26 16.70 11.20
CA ALA A 477 19.10 17.40 10.24
C ALA A 477 18.35 17.59 8.91
N GLU A 478 18.13 18.84 8.51
CA GLU A 478 17.53 19.22 7.23
C GLU A 478 18.63 19.45 6.19
N PHE A 479 18.62 18.64 5.15
CA PHE A 479 19.47 18.81 3.98
C PHE A 479 18.63 19.36 2.84
N THR A 480 19.14 20.38 2.14
CA THR A 480 18.41 21.06 1.07
C THR A 480 17.92 20.10 0.00
N ASP A 481 18.74 19.13 -0.41
CA ASP A 481 18.53 18.20 -1.52
C ASP A 481 17.77 16.92 -1.12
N ILE A 482 17.96 16.43 0.10
CA ILE A 482 17.40 15.16 0.58
C ILE A 482 16.11 15.35 1.42
N GLY A 483 16.02 16.46 2.14
CA GLY A 483 15.04 16.71 3.19
C GLY A 483 15.57 16.35 4.59
N TYR A 484 14.68 15.95 5.48
CA TYR A 484 15.01 15.71 6.90
C TYR A 484 15.52 14.29 7.16
N LEU A 485 16.60 14.20 7.93
CA LEU A 485 17.17 12.97 8.47
C LEU A 485 17.14 13.03 10.00
N LEU A 486 16.65 11.97 10.63
CA LEU A 486 16.63 11.83 12.08
C LEU A 486 17.85 11.02 12.50
N LEU A 487 18.80 11.67 13.17
CA LEU A 487 20.01 11.05 13.71
C LEU A 487 19.83 10.75 15.19
N ASP A 488 20.26 9.57 15.63
CA ASP A 488 20.38 9.24 17.04
C ASP A 488 21.50 10.08 17.67
N ALA A 489 21.20 10.85 18.71
CA ALA A 489 22.17 11.78 19.30
C ALA A 489 23.33 11.05 20.01
N GLU A 490 23.11 9.82 20.47
CA GLU A 490 24.14 9.05 21.16
C GLU A 490 25.16 8.47 20.19
N THR A 491 24.67 7.89 19.08
CA THR A 491 25.46 7.08 18.15
C THR A 491 25.78 7.78 16.83
N GLY A 492 25.00 8.77 16.42
CA GLY A 492 25.11 9.45 15.13
C GLY A 492 24.48 8.69 13.95
N HIS A 493 23.97 7.48 14.18
CA HIS A 493 23.31 6.70 13.12
C HIS A 493 21.92 7.25 12.81
N ARG A 494 21.56 7.22 11.53
CA ARG A 494 20.23 7.60 11.08
C ARG A 494 19.20 6.56 11.54
N GLN A 495 18.17 7.03 12.24
CA GLN A 495 17.00 6.24 12.66
C GLN A 495 15.90 6.28 11.60
N ALA A 496 15.66 7.46 11.01
CA ALA A 496 14.65 7.64 9.99
C ALA A 496 15.08 8.67 8.94
N ALA A 497 14.60 8.50 7.71
CA ALA A 497 14.65 9.53 6.66
C ALA A 497 13.23 9.94 6.35
N TRP A 498 12.93 11.23 6.46
CA TRP A 498 11.57 11.69 6.22
C TRP A 498 11.17 11.51 4.74
N PRO A 499 9.88 11.25 4.46
CA PRO A 499 9.39 11.14 3.09
C PRO A 499 9.62 12.43 2.29
N GLY A 500 9.94 12.36 0.99
CA GLY A 500 10.23 13.55 0.18
C GLY A 500 9.13 14.64 0.19
N ARG A 501 7.86 14.25 0.38
CA ARG A 501 6.71 15.16 0.53
C ARG A 501 6.76 16.08 1.76
N THR A 502 7.68 15.84 2.70
CA THR A 502 7.85 16.69 3.88
C THR A 502 8.91 17.78 3.68
N ARG A 503 9.60 17.81 2.53
CA ARG A 503 10.64 18.80 2.21
C ARG A 503 10.11 20.23 2.22
N ASP A 504 8.85 20.42 1.81
CA ASP A 504 8.22 21.74 1.75
C ASP A 504 7.58 22.17 3.10
N ARG A 505 7.87 21.44 4.19
CA ARG A 505 7.33 21.72 5.52
C ARG A 505 8.40 22.39 6.36
N ALA A 506 8.11 23.56 6.92
CA ALA A 506 8.98 24.26 7.85
C ALA A 506 8.76 23.73 9.28
N ILE A 507 9.84 23.55 10.05
CA ILE A 507 9.74 23.26 11.49
C ILE A 507 9.30 24.54 12.21
N VAL A 508 8.17 24.45 12.93
CA VAL A 508 7.68 25.54 13.79
C VAL A 508 8.30 25.43 15.18
N GLN A 509 8.33 24.21 15.70
CA GLN A 509 8.93 23.88 17.00
C GLN A 509 9.53 22.47 16.90
N ALA A 510 10.75 22.29 17.38
CA ALA A 510 11.46 21.01 17.28
C ALA A 510 11.11 20.04 18.42
N ASP A 511 10.66 20.58 19.57
CA ASP A 511 10.29 19.78 20.72
C ASP A 511 9.15 20.41 21.55
N PRO A 512 7.95 19.81 21.59
CA PRO A 512 7.50 18.71 20.73
C PRO A 512 7.46 19.13 19.24
N LEU A 513 7.59 18.14 18.36
CA LEU A 513 7.80 18.39 16.93
C LEU A 513 6.52 18.82 16.19
N LEU A 514 6.52 20.07 15.73
CA LEU A 514 5.47 20.67 14.93
C LEU A 514 6.01 21.17 13.59
N THR A 515 5.28 20.89 12.53
CA THR A 515 5.63 21.36 11.18
C THR A 515 4.48 22.15 10.58
N ARG A 516 4.84 23.10 9.71
CA ARG A 516 3.90 23.94 8.98
C ARG A 516 4.15 23.81 7.49
N GLN A 517 3.08 23.62 6.76
CA GLN A 517 3.09 23.64 5.31
C GLN A 517 2.34 24.88 4.83
N GLU A 518 3.03 25.74 4.09
CA GLU A 518 2.39 26.89 3.45
C GLU A 518 1.73 26.44 2.15
N VAL A 519 0.41 26.57 2.08
CA VAL A 519 -0.36 26.36 0.84
C VAL A 519 -0.73 27.72 0.30
N SER A 520 -0.79 27.86 -1.04
CA SER A 520 -0.94 29.14 -1.75
C SER A 520 -1.85 30.18 -1.07
N ARG A 521 -1.41 31.45 -1.09
CA ARG A 521 -2.07 32.58 -0.42
C ARG A 521 -2.22 32.39 1.09
N SER A 522 -1.14 32.02 1.79
CA SER A 522 -1.11 31.96 3.26
C SER A 522 -2.16 31.03 3.86
N SER A 523 -2.50 29.92 3.19
CA SER A 523 -3.43 28.92 3.72
C SER A 523 -2.61 27.83 4.40
N ASP A 524 -2.14 28.11 5.61
CA ASP A 524 -1.16 27.26 6.27
C ASP A 524 -1.82 26.01 6.87
N THR A 525 -1.12 24.88 6.84
CA THR A 525 -1.51 23.66 7.57
C THR A 525 -0.50 23.38 8.67
N LEU A 526 -0.97 23.31 9.91
CA LEU A 526 -0.17 22.90 11.06
C LEU A 526 -0.29 21.38 11.25
N ARG A 527 0.82 20.71 11.53
CA ARG A 527 0.85 19.25 11.71
C ARG A 527 1.64 18.86 12.93
N GLY A 528 1.07 17.97 13.74
CA GLY A 528 1.78 17.24 14.77
C GLY A 528 2.47 16.04 14.15
N VAL A 529 3.80 15.96 14.31
CA VAL A 529 4.61 14.94 13.64
C VAL A 529 5.32 14.11 14.70
N ASP A 530 5.51 12.83 14.43
CA ASP A 530 6.43 11.97 15.17
C ASP A 530 7.88 12.27 14.77
N PRO A 531 8.87 11.93 15.60
CA PRO A 531 10.28 12.11 15.24
C PRO A 531 10.65 11.50 13.86
N ASP A 532 10.03 10.38 13.49
CA ASP A 532 10.27 9.69 12.22
C ASP A 532 9.64 10.37 10.98
N GLY A 533 8.92 11.48 11.18
CA GLY A 533 8.29 12.25 10.10
C GLY A 533 6.88 11.81 9.73
N ASN A 534 6.35 10.81 10.46
CA ASN A 534 4.97 10.39 10.33
C ASN A 534 4.03 11.41 10.96
N GLU A 535 2.96 11.72 10.24
CA GLU A 535 1.96 12.66 10.68
C GLU A 535 0.99 12.00 11.65
N ARG A 536 0.83 12.60 12.84
CA ARG A 536 -0.15 12.17 13.83
C ARG A 536 -1.52 12.81 13.60
N TRP A 537 -1.49 14.11 13.28
CA TRP A 537 -2.69 14.91 13.02
C TRP A 537 -2.32 16.14 12.19
N SER A 538 -3.33 16.71 11.53
CA SER A 538 -3.25 17.99 10.82
C SER A 538 -4.37 18.92 11.27
N TYR A 539 -4.07 20.21 11.30
CA TYR A 539 -4.99 21.29 11.61
C TYR A 539 -4.97 22.31 10.47
N GLU A 540 -6.13 22.52 9.86
CA GLU A 540 -6.35 23.41 8.72
C GLU A 540 -7.34 24.50 9.14
N PRO A 541 -6.86 25.72 9.48
CA PRO A 541 -7.72 26.79 9.99
C PRO A 541 -8.63 27.41 8.91
N GLY A 542 -8.31 27.22 7.64
CA GLY A 542 -9.06 27.78 6.51
C GLY A 542 -8.17 28.42 5.45
N ARG A 543 -8.83 29.07 4.49
CA ARG A 543 -8.15 29.78 3.41
C ARG A 543 -7.66 31.14 3.88
N CYS A 544 -6.49 31.56 3.41
CA CYS A 544 -5.88 32.84 3.74
C CYS A 544 -5.59 33.04 5.23
N THR A 545 -5.41 31.95 5.97
CA THR A 545 -5.11 31.96 7.39
C THR A 545 -3.71 31.39 7.62
N SER A 546 -2.78 32.26 8.01
CA SER A 546 -1.44 31.87 8.45
C SER A 546 -1.47 31.26 9.84
N VAL A 547 -0.57 30.32 10.12
CA VAL A 547 -0.50 29.66 11.44
C VAL A 547 0.91 29.78 12.01
N GLU A 548 1.03 30.48 13.15
CA GLU A 548 2.17 30.30 14.05
C GLU A 548 1.74 29.38 15.20
N ALA A 549 2.67 28.67 15.84
CA ALA A 549 2.31 27.80 16.97
C ALA A 549 3.43 27.71 18.00
N ALA A 550 3.04 27.50 19.26
CA ALA A 550 3.93 27.10 20.34
C ALA A 550 3.30 25.94 21.09
N ALA A 551 4.12 24.97 21.49
CA ALA A 551 3.65 23.76 22.15
C ALA A 551 4.27 23.57 23.54
N THR A 552 3.42 23.14 24.45
CA THR A 552 3.81 22.63 25.77
C THR A 552 3.79 21.11 25.76
N ALA A 553 3.98 20.47 26.92
CA ALA A 553 4.06 19.01 27.02
C ALA A 553 2.77 18.28 26.56
N ASP A 554 1.61 18.94 26.61
CA ASP A 554 0.32 18.33 26.28
C ASP A 554 -0.58 19.16 25.35
N THR A 555 -0.25 20.43 25.12
CA THR A 555 -1.13 21.36 24.40
C THR A 555 -0.35 22.25 23.43
N VAL A 556 -0.90 22.45 22.23
CA VAL A 556 -0.43 23.40 21.22
C VAL A 556 -1.31 24.65 21.27
N VAL A 557 -0.69 25.82 21.27
CA VAL A 557 -1.37 27.10 21.10
C VAL A 557 -1.03 27.62 19.72
N ALA A 558 -2.02 27.65 18.83
CA ALA A 558 -1.93 28.14 17.46
C ALA A 558 -2.43 29.59 17.39
N PHE A 559 -1.68 30.44 16.69
CA PHE A 559 -1.97 31.85 16.42
C PHE A 559 -2.37 31.96 14.95
N LEU A 560 -3.59 32.39 14.70
CA LEU A 560 -4.21 32.42 13.38
C LEU A 560 -4.28 33.86 12.88
N GLY A 561 -3.52 34.14 11.82
CA GLY A 561 -3.54 35.45 11.17
C GLY A 561 -4.37 35.42 9.89
N HIS A 562 -5.43 36.22 9.81
CA HIS A 562 -6.33 36.26 8.66
C HIS A 562 -5.94 37.38 7.69
N SER A 563 -5.91 37.06 6.38
CA SER A 563 -5.38 37.99 5.36
C SER A 563 -6.34 38.34 4.21
N CYS A 564 -7.46 37.64 4.09
CA CYS A 564 -8.43 37.85 2.99
C CYS A 564 -9.79 38.40 3.47
N ASP A 565 -10.05 38.44 4.77
CA ASP A 565 -11.27 38.96 5.37
C ASP A 565 -10.94 39.87 6.58
N ASP A 566 -11.92 40.68 7.00
CA ASP A 566 -11.79 41.60 8.14
C ASP A 566 -11.96 40.88 9.49
N LYS A 567 -11.70 39.56 9.56
CA LYS A 567 -11.78 38.81 10.80
C LYS A 567 -10.60 39.16 11.71
N PRO A 568 -10.83 39.33 13.02
CA PRO A 568 -9.72 39.48 13.97
C PRO A 568 -8.90 38.20 14.03
N ASP A 569 -7.60 38.34 14.32
CA ASP A 569 -6.72 37.19 14.56
C ASP A 569 -7.22 36.37 15.76
N ASP A 570 -7.10 35.05 15.62
CA ASP A 570 -7.59 34.09 16.61
C ASP A 570 -6.43 33.37 17.31
N ILE A 571 -6.67 32.92 18.53
CA ILE A 571 -5.82 31.95 19.21
C ILE A 571 -6.65 30.70 19.48
N VAL A 572 -6.08 29.56 19.13
CA VAL A 572 -6.71 28.25 19.29
C VAL A 572 -5.81 27.34 20.10
N GLY A 573 -6.38 26.69 21.11
CA GLY A 573 -5.72 25.60 21.83
C GLY A 573 -6.06 24.27 21.21
N LEU A 574 -5.04 23.47 20.88
CA LEU A 574 -5.17 22.13 20.31
C LEU A 574 -4.54 21.11 21.26
N ASP A 575 -5.19 19.97 21.44
CA ASP A 575 -4.60 18.84 22.14
C ASP A 575 -3.38 18.30 21.35
N LEU A 576 -2.21 18.21 21.99
CA LEU A 576 -0.96 17.83 21.30
C LEU A 576 -1.00 16.42 20.71
N LYS A 577 -1.79 15.50 21.28
CA LYS A 577 -1.85 14.11 20.83
C LYS A 577 -2.80 13.93 19.65
N THR A 578 -3.93 14.62 19.66
CA THR A 578 -5.04 14.39 18.72
C THR A 578 -5.21 15.51 17.70
N GLY A 579 -4.63 16.69 17.94
CA GLY A 579 -4.84 17.88 17.12
C GLY A 579 -6.24 18.49 17.25
N LYS A 580 -7.08 17.96 18.16
CA LYS A 580 -8.45 18.46 18.35
C LYS A 580 -8.44 19.80 19.06
N GLU A 581 -9.29 20.69 18.60
CA GLU A 581 -9.55 21.96 19.26
C GLU A 581 -10.12 21.75 20.66
N LEU A 582 -9.46 22.36 21.64
CA LEU A 582 -9.87 22.43 23.04
C LEU A 582 -10.66 23.72 23.32
N TRP A 583 -10.23 24.82 22.71
CA TRP A 583 -10.83 26.14 22.84
C TRP A 583 -10.36 27.04 21.70
N SER A 584 -11.15 28.07 21.40
CA SER A 584 -10.81 29.14 20.47
C SER A 584 -11.23 30.49 21.07
N LYS A 585 -10.39 31.51 20.90
CA LYS A 585 -10.62 32.89 21.38
C LYS A 585 -10.13 33.87 20.33
N SER A 586 -10.88 34.95 20.12
CA SER A 586 -10.50 36.07 19.25
C SER A 586 -10.09 37.26 20.12
N PRO A 587 -8.83 37.33 20.57
CA PRO A 587 -8.38 38.46 21.37
C PRO A 587 -8.42 39.75 20.55
N SER A 588 -8.71 40.86 21.21
CA SER A 588 -8.77 42.17 20.56
C SER A 588 -7.41 42.67 20.05
N ASN A 589 -6.30 42.07 20.50
CA ASN A 589 -4.93 42.48 20.16
C ASN A 589 -4.15 41.32 19.55
N LEU A 590 -3.36 41.66 18.53
CA LEU A 590 -2.45 40.74 17.86
C LEU A 590 -1.37 40.24 18.81
N PHE A 591 -1.20 38.93 18.86
CA PHE A 591 -0.10 38.29 19.57
C PHE A 591 0.94 37.84 18.55
N ARG A 592 2.13 38.43 18.60
CA ARG A 592 3.26 38.01 17.77
C ARG A 592 4.41 37.62 18.67
N ARG A 593 5.09 36.51 18.32
CA ARG A 593 6.20 35.91 19.09
C ARG A 593 5.73 35.32 20.41
N SER A 594 5.85 34.00 20.49
CA SER A 594 5.53 33.22 21.66
C SER A 594 6.78 32.56 22.22
N VAL A 595 6.81 32.38 23.54
CA VAL A 595 7.84 31.62 24.25
C VAL A 595 7.16 30.72 25.27
N VAL A 596 7.59 29.46 25.33
CA VAL A 596 7.11 28.50 26.31
C VAL A 596 8.02 28.53 27.53
N VAL A 597 7.46 28.84 28.71
CA VAL A 597 8.19 28.84 29.98
C VAL A 597 7.31 28.29 31.08
N GLY A 598 7.81 27.33 31.86
CA GLY A 598 7.08 26.80 33.02
C GLY A 598 5.71 26.19 32.70
N GLY A 599 5.52 25.65 31.49
CA GLY A 599 4.23 25.10 31.03
C GLY A 599 3.20 26.13 30.60
N LEU A 600 3.56 27.41 30.54
CA LEU A 600 2.72 28.49 30.03
C LEU A 600 3.24 28.98 28.68
N VAL A 601 2.33 29.47 27.84
CA VAL A 601 2.65 30.12 26.57
C VAL A 601 2.60 31.62 26.80
N ILE A 602 3.78 32.25 26.75
CA ILE A 602 3.92 33.68 26.96
C ILE A 602 3.94 34.36 25.61
N VAL A 603 3.07 35.34 25.43
CA VAL A 603 2.83 36.03 24.17
C VAL A 603 2.96 37.53 24.36
N ALA A 604 3.51 38.19 23.35
CA ALA A 604 3.66 39.64 23.36
C ALA A 604 2.41 40.29 22.75
N GLU A 605 1.68 41.07 23.54
CA GLU A 605 0.58 41.91 23.05
C GLU A 605 1.14 43.07 22.25
N GLN A 606 0.55 43.35 21.10
CA GLN A 606 0.91 44.53 20.32
C GLN A 606 0.69 45.82 21.12
N GLY A 607 1.73 46.66 21.18
CA GLY A 607 1.66 47.99 21.77
C GLY A 607 1.27 49.07 20.75
N GLU A 608 1.11 50.31 21.22
CA GLU A 608 0.89 51.48 20.34
C GLU A 608 2.12 51.80 19.48
N GLU A 609 3.32 51.45 19.93
CA GLU A 609 4.58 51.64 19.22
C GLU A 609 5.04 50.36 18.50
N ALA A 610 5.64 50.49 17.32
CA ALA A 610 6.00 49.35 16.47
C ALA A 610 7.14 48.46 17.01
N ASN A 611 7.97 48.97 17.94
CA ASN A 611 9.24 48.33 18.32
C ASN A 611 9.20 47.57 19.66
N ALA A 612 8.27 47.92 20.56
CA ALA A 612 8.12 47.29 21.87
C ALA A 612 6.66 46.82 22.08
N PRO A 613 6.42 45.62 22.65
CA PRO A 613 5.07 45.17 22.97
C PRO A 613 4.47 46.00 24.10
N GLY A 614 3.14 46.13 24.14
CA GLY A 614 2.46 46.86 25.21
C GLY A 614 2.42 46.10 26.53
N ALA A 615 2.33 44.77 26.46
CA ALA A 615 2.41 43.88 27.60
C ALA A 615 2.86 42.48 27.18
N LEU A 616 3.34 41.71 28.15
CA LEU A 616 3.52 40.26 28.03
C LEU A 616 2.39 39.57 28.78
N VAL A 617 1.82 38.54 28.16
CA VAL A 617 0.67 37.81 28.72
C VAL A 617 1.01 36.33 28.78
N ALA A 618 0.78 35.72 29.94
CA ALA A 618 0.85 34.26 30.05
C ALA A 618 -0.53 33.65 29.85
N VAL A 619 -0.61 32.83 28.81
CA VAL A 619 -1.79 32.03 28.47
C VAL A 619 -1.58 30.62 29.02
N GLU A 620 -2.56 30.14 29.76
CA GLU A 620 -2.66 28.73 30.12
C GLU A 620 -3.08 27.92 28.89
N PRO A 621 -2.21 27.03 28.36
CA PRO A 621 -2.42 26.41 27.06
C PRO A 621 -3.73 25.64 26.95
N ARG A 622 -4.16 24.99 28.04
CA ARG A 622 -5.30 24.06 28.04
C ARG A 622 -6.67 24.74 28.08
N THR A 623 -6.75 25.96 28.62
CA THR A 623 -8.00 26.71 28.82
C THR A 623 -8.05 28.01 28.03
N GLY A 624 -6.88 28.50 27.58
CA GLY A 624 -6.71 29.80 26.97
C GLY A 624 -6.90 30.94 27.96
N GLU A 625 -6.94 30.68 29.27
CA GLU A 625 -7.07 31.71 30.30
C GLU A 625 -5.77 32.49 30.45
N ILE A 626 -5.90 33.80 30.64
CA ILE A 626 -4.79 34.67 30.97
C ILE A 626 -4.52 34.52 32.47
N LYS A 627 -3.37 33.94 32.85
CA LYS A 627 -2.96 33.80 34.25
C LYS A 627 -2.45 35.10 34.83
N TRP A 628 -1.68 35.85 34.04
CA TRP A 628 -1.15 37.13 34.41
C TRP A 628 -0.82 37.97 33.18
N ARG A 629 -0.76 39.28 33.41
CA ARG A 629 -0.35 40.29 32.43
C ARG A 629 0.75 41.14 33.04
N TRP A 630 1.88 41.22 32.37
CA TRP A 630 3.04 42.01 32.79
C TRP A 630 3.17 43.22 31.85
N PRO A 631 2.90 44.45 32.32
CA PRO A 631 2.98 45.64 31.47
C PRO A 631 4.44 45.95 31.14
N VAL A 632 4.72 46.16 29.86
CA VAL A 632 6.06 46.55 29.40
C VAL A 632 6.20 48.05 29.67
N PRO A 633 7.31 48.51 30.30
CA PRO A 633 7.52 49.93 30.55
C PRO A 633 7.53 50.76 29.25
N ARG A 634 6.81 51.89 29.26
CA ARG A 634 6.65 52.76 28.08
C ARG A 634 7.92 53.47 27.64
N ASP A 635 8.93 53.55 28.51
CA ASP A 635 10.21 54.14 28.21
C ASP A 635 11.18 53.15 27.53
N TRP A 636 10.75 51.91 27.25
CA TRP A 636 11.56 50.92 26.54
C TRP A 636 11.36 51.06 25.03
N SER A 637 12.45 51.09 24.28
CA SER A 637 12.42 51.35 22.83
C SER A 637 13.13 50.30 21.98
N CYS A 638 13.79 49.32 22.59
CA CYS A 638 14.46 48.26 21.83
C CYS A 638 13.47 47.18 21.42
N ARG A 639 13.93 46.36 20.45
CA ARG A 639 13.24 45.12 20.12
C ARG A 639 13.35 44.17 21.31
N THR A 640 12.26 43.99 22.05
CA THR A 640 12.19 43.09 23.20
C THR A 640 12.59 41.67 22.79
N PHE A 641 13.58 41.12 23.50
CA PHE A 641 14.02 39.75 23.36
C PHE A 641 13.51 38.93 24.55
N LEU A 642 12.91 37.78 24.25
CA LEU A 642 12.31 36.87 25.22
C LEU A 642 13.04 35.54 25.16
N SER A 643 13.42 34.99 26.32
CA SER A 643 14.09 33.70 26.39
C SER A 643 13.74 32.94 27.68
N PRO A 644 13.51 31.62 27.62
CA PRO A 644 13.31 30.80 28.82
C PRO A 644 14.64 30.61 29.58
N ALA A 645 14.58 30.65 30.90
CA ALA A 645 15.67 30.26 31.80
C ALA A 645 15.09 29.48 32.99
N GLY A 646 14.95 28.16 32.84
CA GLY A 646 14.27 27.30 33.82
C GLY A 646 12.82 27.75 34.05
N LYS A 647 12.50 28.22 35.26
CA LYS A 647 11.18 28.73 35.64
C LYS A 647 11.00 30.23 35.40
N LEU A 648 12.04 30.91 34.91
CA LEU A 648 12.05 32.35 34.69
C LEU A 648 11.91 32.66 33.20
N LEU A 649 11.11 33.66 32.88
CA LEU A 649 11.17 34.35 31.59
C LEU A 649 12.18 35.48 31.70
N ILE A 650 13.17 35.49 30.81
CA ILE A 650 14.13 36.57 30.69
C ILE A 650 13.68 37.51 29.58
N VAL A 651 13.50 38.77 29.97
CA VAL A 651 13.13 39.87 29.08
C VAL A 651 14.33 40.80 28.99
N VAL A 652 14.85 40.98 27.79
CA VAL A 652 15.97 41.88 27.50
C VAL A 652 15.49 43.01 26.61
N ASP A 653 15.70 44.24 27.08
CA ASP A 653 15.29 45.46 26.39
C ASP A 653 16.27 46.61 26.69
N CYS A 654 15.94 47.84 26.31
CA CYS A 654 16.76 49.02 26.58
C CYS A 654 15.90 50.23 26.98
N PRO A 655 16.28 50.98 28.03
CA PRO A 655 15.53 52.15 28.51
C PRO A 655 15.90 53.44 27.74
N GLY A 656 14.94 54.30 27.44
CA GLY A 656 15.11 55.58 26.76
C GLY A 656 14.46 55.65 25.37
N PRO A 657 14.39 56.84 24.74
CA PRO A 657 13.53 57.08 23.57
C PRO A 657 14.10 56.64 22.21
N ASP A 658 15.40 56.33 22.10
CA ASP A 658 16.02 55.95 20.82
C ASP A 658 17.08 54.85 20.98
N THR A 659 16.88 53.75 20.25
CA THR A 659 17.82 52.62 20.13
C THR A 659 19.20 53.01 19.63
N ARG A 660 19.33 54.09 18.83
CA ARG A 660 20.61 54.46 18.22
C ARG A 660 21.61 55.06 19.19
N GLN A 661 21.10 55.74 20.21
CA GLN A 661 21.89 56.44 21.24
C GLN A 661 22.03 55.61 22.52
N ASN A 662 21.32 54.48 22.61
CA ASN A 662 21.27 53.67 23.81
C ASN A 662 22.53 52.85 24.03
N ASN A 663 23.09 52.93 25.24
CA ASN A 663 24.23 52.15 25.71
C ASN A 663 23.91 51.35 26.98
N LYS A 664 22.63 51.29 27.36
CA LYS A 664 22.14 50.55 28.51
C LYS A 664 21.22 49.42 28.04
N THR A 665 21.37 48.27 28.67
CA THR A 665 20.49 47.12 28.51
C THR A 665 19.80 46.89 29.85
N VAL A 666 18.49 46.67 29.83
CA VAL A 666 17.72 46.22 30.98
C VAL A 666 17.40 44.75 30.81
N VAL A 667 17.68 43.97 31.85
CA VAL A 667 17.34 42.55 31.93
C VAL A 667 16.37 42.38 33.07
N THR A 668 15.21 41.83 32.77
CA THR A 668 14.16 41.53 33.75
C THR A 668 13.92 40.03 33.76
N ALA A 669 14.02 39.41 34.93
CA ALA A 669 13.60 38.04 35.13
C ALA A 669 12.22 38.01 35.78
N ILE A 670 11.28 37.37 35.12
CA ILE A 670 9.89 37.24 35.55
C ILE A 670 9.65 35.79 35.93
N ASP A 671 9.10 35.54 37.11
CA ASP A 671 8.64 34.21 37.50
C ASP A 671 7.47 33.80 36.61
N ALA A 672 7.65 32.72 35.83
CA ALA A 672 6.67 32.34 34.81
C ALA A 672 5.31 31.96 35.41
N ALA A 673 5.27 31.39 36.63
CA ALA A 673 4.03 30.96 37.26
C ALA A 673 3.19 32.13 37.78
N SER A 674 3.83 33.13 38.38
CA SER A 674 3.14 34.25 39.05
C SER A 674 3.12 35.56 38.25
N GLY A 675 3.96 35.70 37.22
CA GLY A 675 4.14 36.95 36.48
C GLY A 675 4.84 38.05 37.27
N ARG A 676 5.35 37.75 38.48
CA ARG A 676 6.05 38.72 39.32
C ARG A 676 7.51 38.83 38.89
N THR A 677 8.01 40.05 38.84
CA THR A 677 9.43 40.31 38.61
C THR A 677 10.25 39.75 39.77
N ALA A 678 11.06 38.73 39.51
CA ALA A 678 11.97 38.13 40.47
C ALA A 678 13.19 39.03 40.72
N TRP A 679 13.71 39.64 39.64
CA TRP A 679 14.73 40.68 39.71
C TRP A 679 14.79 41.46 38.38
N GLN A 680 15.35 42.65 38.44
CA GLN A 680 15.63 43.48 37.29
C GLN A 680 17.00 44.16 37.47
N THR A 681 17.80 44.16 36.42
CA THR A 681 19.14 44.77 36.42
C THR A 681 19.30 45.61 35.16
N THR A 682 19.61 46.90 35.33
CA THR A 682 20.03 47.77 34.23
C THR A 682 21.54 47.88 34.22
N ALA A 683 22.15 47.60 33.07
CA ALA A 683 23.60 47.55 32.90
C ALA A 683 24.04 48.43 31.73
N ALA A 684 25.21 49.07 31.84
CA ALA A 684 25.82 49.84 30.75
C ALA A 684 26.45 48.88 29.71
N VAL A 685 25.59 48.19 28.98
CA VAL A 685 25.92 47.27 27.88
C VAL A 685 25.10 47.69 26.67
N SER A 686 25.73 47.73 25.50
CA SER A 686 25.04 48.06 24.25
C SER A 686 23.93 47.05 23.97
N PRO A 687 22.67 47.49 23.77
CA PRO A 687 21.55 46.59 23.48
C PRO A 687 21.62 45.98 22.07
N ARG A 688 22.58 46.42 21.24
CA ARG A 688 22.85 45.84 19.91
C ARG A 688 23.69 44.57 19.98
N ALA A 689 24.30 44.27 21.13
CA ALA A 689 25.09 43.07 21.27
C ALA A 689 24.16 41.85 21.27
N ARG A 690 24.53 40.79 20.55
CA ARG A 690 23.83 39.50 20.65
C ARG A 690 24.03 38.95 22.06
N VAL A 691 22.97 38.35 22.60
CA VAL A 691 22.93 37.84 23.98
C VAL A 691 22.69 36.33 23.98
N ALA A 692 23.33 35.63 24.90
CA ALA A 692 23.03 34.26 25.27
C ALA A 692 22.40 34.26 26.67
N VAL A 693 21.36 33.44 26.86
CA VAL A 693 20.70 33.28 28.15
C VAL A 693 20.97 31.88 28.66
N THR A 694 21.58 31.81 29.84
CA THR A 694 21.89 30.56 30.54
C THR A 694 20.69 30.09 31.36
N GLU A 695 20.61 28.79 31.67
CA GLU A 695 19.52 28.23 32.49
C GLU A 695 19.44 28.85 33.89
N ASP A 696 20.57 29.27 34.46
CA ASP A 696 20.63 30.01 35.72
C ASP A 696 20.34 31.53 35.58
N ALA A 697 19.70 31.92 34.47
CA ALA A 697 19.19 33.25 34.19
C ALA A 697 20.25 34.35 34.07
N ARG A 698 21.47 34.01 33.63
CA ARG A 698 22.47 35.04 33.28
C ARG A 698 22.37 35.38 31.80
N VAL A 699 22.34 36.66 31.51
CA VAL A 699 22.38 37.21 30.15
C VAL A 699 23.80 37.60 29.84
N VAL A 700 24.41 36.93 28.87
CA VAL A 700 25.82 37.13 28.53
C VAL A 700 25.96 37.67 27.12
N SER A 701 26.75 38.73 26.96
CA SER A 701 27.10 39.29 25.66
C SER A 701 28.60 39.51 25.53
N LEU A 702 29.09 39.47 24.30
CA LEU A 702 30.49 39.79 24.00
C LEU A 702 30.61 41.24 23.53
N ALA A 703 31.65 41.92 23.99
CA ALA A 703 31.95 43.28 23.59
C ALA A 703 33.45 43.47 23.35
N ARG A 704 33.78 44.27 22.34
CA ARG A 704 35.15 44.68 22.06
C ARG A 704 35.51 45.90 22.90
N GLY A 705 36.53 45.77 23.75
CA GLY A 705 37.15 46.87 24.48
C GLY A 705 38.39 47.41 23.76
N PHE A 706 39.04 48.42 24.35
CA PHE A 706 40.29 49.00 23.83
C PHE A 706 41.48 48.03 23.91
N ASP A 707 41.51 47.16 24.92
CA ASP A 707 42.63 46.28 25.26
C ASP A 707 42.31 44.78 25.07
N GLY A 708 41.14 44.44 24.52
CA GLY A 708 40.78 43.05 24.24
C GLY A 708 39.28 42.78 24.21
N CYS A 709 38.94 41.50 24.34
CA CYS A 709 37.57 41.00 24.33
C CYS A 709 37.01 40.87 25.73
N TYR A 710 35.75 41.23 25.92
CA TYR A 710 35.07 41.14 27.22
C TYR A 710 33.76 40.37 27.11
N ALA A 711 33.51 39.50 28.08
CA ALA A 711 32.19 38.95 28.35
C ALA A 711 31.49 39.81 29.40
N ASN A 712 30.36 40.40 29.03
CA ASN A 712 29.45 41.06 29.96
C ASN A 712 28.42 40.03 30.42
N SER A 713 28.35 39.77 31.72
CA SER A 713 27.33 38.91 32.33
C SER A 713 26.42 39.76 33.21
N ILE A 714 25.15 39.85 32.84
CA ILE A 714 24.11 40.54 33.60
C ILE A 714 23.29 39.48 34.32
N ALA A 715 23.21 39.60 35.64
CA ALA A 715 22.45 38.70 36.51
C ALA A 715 21.79 39.49 37.65
N ARG A 716 21.13 38.77 38.56
CA ARG A 716 20.57 39.35 39.80
C ARG A 716 21.60 40.11 40.64
N THR A 717 22.87 39.69 40.61
CA THR A 717 23.96 40.33 41.35
C THR A 717 24.53 41.57 40.68
N GLY A 718 24.02 41.96 39.50
CA GLY A 718 24.50 43.10 38.72
C GLY A 718 25.27 42.69 37.46
N LEU A 719 26.03 43.65 36.92
CA LEU A 719 26.90 43.46 35.77
C LEU A 719 28.29 43.00 36.22
N ARG A 720 28.76 41.86 35.70
CA ARG A 720 30.15 41.43 35.78
C ARG A 720 30.79 41.51 34.40
N ARG A 721 31.94 42.19 34.30
CA ARG A 721 32.75 42.22 33.07
C ARG A 721 34.00 41.36 33.28
N THR A 722 34.19 40.39 32.40
CA THR A 722 35.35 39.49 32.43
C THR A 722 36.14 39.64 31.14
N ARG A 723 37.45 39.90 31.24
CA ARG A 723 38.35 39.90 30.09
C ARG A 723 38.55 38.46 29.60
N LEU A 724 38.36 38.23 28.31
CA LEU A 724 38.55 36.94 27.67
C LEU A 724 39.98 36.81 27.11
N PRO A 725 40.49 35.57 26.96
CA PRO A 725 41.79 35.31 26.34
C PRO A 725 41.89 35.81 24.90
N GLU A 726 43.13 35.99 24.44
CA GLU A 726 43.42 36.31 23.04
C GLU A 726 42.97 35.18 22.09
N GLY A 727 42.56 35.53 20.87
CA GLY A 727 42.06 34.58 19.87
C GLY A 727 40.54 34.36 19.85
N ILE A 728 39.80 34.88 20.83
CA ILE A 728 38.33 34.90 20.81
C ILE A 728 37.83 36.13 20.03
N SER A 729 36.93 35.91 19.08
CA SER A 729 36.32 37.01 18.33
C SER A 729 35.11 37.60 19.07
N CYS A 730 35.20 38.88 19.44
CA CYS A 730 34.12 39.60 20.13
C CYS A 730 32.92 39.94 19.25
N SER A 731 33.09 39.86 17.93
CA SER A 731 32.04 40.16 16.97
C SER A 731 31.26 38.91 16.55
N ARG A 732 31.70 37.72 16.99
CA ARG A 732 31.01 36.46 16.73
C ARG A 732 30.00 36.15 17.83
N ASP A 733 29.05 35.32 17.45
CA ASP A 733 27.92 34.92 18.27
C ASP A 733 28.33 34.10 19.50
N ILE A 734 27.69 34.43 20.62
CA ILE A 734 27.72 33.66 21.85
C ILE A 734 26.43 32.83 21.93
N ARG A 735 26.56 31.57 22.34
CA ARG A 735 25.45 30.64 22.50
C ARG A 735 25.50 30.00 23.89
N ALA A 736 24.35 29.86 24.53
CA ALA A 736 24.22 29.10 25.77
C ALA A 736 23.70 27.69 25.45
N VAL A 737 24.36 26.68 26.00
CA VAL A 737 23.98 25.28 25.99
C VAL A 737 23.81 24.89 27.46
N GLY A 738 22.58 24.99 27.96
CA GLY A 738 22.32 24.95 29.40
C GLY A 738 23.03 26.09 30.14
N ASN A 739 24.03 25.75 30.94
CA ASN A 739 24.88 26.72 31.66
C ASN A 739 26.31 26.84 31.08
N LEU A 740 26.59 26.13 29.99
CA LEU A 740 27.84 26.24 29.23
C LEU A 740 27.71 27.34 28.18
N LEU A 741 28.68 28.24 28.12
CA LEU A 741 28.73 29.31 27.14
C LEU A 741 29.74 28.96 26.05
N LEU A 742 29.27 28.93 24.82
CA LEU A 742 30.07 28.68 23.64
C LEU A 742 30.26 29.96 22.86
N THR A 743 31.47 30.14 22.33
CA THR A 743 31.80 31.20 21.39
C THR A 743 32.56 30.61 20.22
N SER A 744 32.58 31.35 19.10
CA SER A 744 33.28 30.93 17.90
C SER A 744 34.67 31.57 17.83
N GLY A 745 35.71 30.75 17.68
CA GLY A 745 37.04 31.15 17.22
C GLY A 745 37.11 31.23 15.70
N ASN A 746 38.27 31.55 15.12
CA ASN A 746 38.43 31.62 13.65
C ASN A 746 38.06 30.32 12.94
N SER A 747 38.42 29.19 13.56
CA SER A 747 38.18 27.84 13.07
C SER A 747 37.96 26.87 14.24
N SER A 748 37.28 27.27 15.31
CA SER A 748 37.01 26.37 16.44
C SER A 748 35.80 26.85 17.24
N ILE A 749 35.19 25.94 17.97
CA ILE A 749 34.24 26.28 19.03
C ILE A 749 35.03 26.33 20.33
N ILE A 750 34.80 27.37 21.10
CA ILE A 750 35.49 27.66 22.35
C ILE A 750 34.44 27.66 23.45
N ALA A 751 34.58 26.75 24.40
CA ALA A 751 33.75 26.75 25.61
C ALA A 751 34.37 27.64 26.67
N LEU A 752 33.66 28.67 27.10
CA LEU A 752 34.11 29.58 28.15
C LEU A 752 34.02 28.90 29.51
N ARG A 753 35.04 29.09 30.35
CA ARG A 753 35.02 28.60 31.73
C ARG A 753 34.40 29.61 32.67
#